data_AF-A0A1I8PUJ4-F1
#
_entry.id   AF-A0A1I8PUJ4-F1
#
_cell.length_a   1.000
_cell.length_b   1.000
_cell.length_c   1.000
_cell.angle_alpha   90.00
_cell.angle_beta   90.00
_cell.angle_gamma   90.00
#
_symmetry.space_group_name_H-M   'P 1'
#
loop_
_entity.id
_entity.type
_entity.pdbx_description
1 polymer ?
#
loop_
_entity_poly.entity_id
_entity_poly.type
_entity_poly.pdbx_seq_one_letter_code
_entity_poly.pdbx_strand_id
1 'polypeptide(L)'
;MAGVGVAFAAVSANEIDEFINGALVSWLESCLPRPEILTGYSSLLDGHLIHNVWLQIDPEPQNIPANINEHSDVALCIARAKNFECIVRNLKTLFEEELGQTILVLPDCYTLGYGPETKQGLEQMKILLTLLLGAAVQCPNKELFIARIKELDLETQHAIVELIKQVTDNHSLVLTEESLSLLTPQTMYNHILRLTKERDNMYLKWISSVCADREANASECTASSTNLTMSPSSGKMSTPISSSSNADNNHMAVELADLKSKLRKLRQELEEKSESQLELREELDHKNAQYEKLRLESQEWYNEAKRSSAYRDEVDVLRERTERADRLEIELQKFKEKLTDSEFYKTRVEELREDNRMLLETKEMLEEQLQRWRKRSEHVMTLESEIIKYKQKLNDMALERDADRSKMEELIEENTQLQLVAKNLNTTLDMDKSFSDNDEECNSGDNSLSEQLTNNAQTRAIKLELENRRLAAALDQLKESSFHESTNKILELEKEKKKLGLKLEQMQESVQRLSQQNNELENVFRDALEENKKMQITLDQRQKAYEKQSQEREIERSKIMDLEKHIESLNKEKQRVQTLNESVQRRADDLERMVDTRTKEIEQYAEKLESFEKNKQCVYELQTKLNTCERENASLTKEVSKLKENLEQKSVELDSQCELVETQCKELSRMSRTLEEVGDIQARLTELETQNNDLVSQREIDLQTITTLRQDLLTGTLATNKVKHNLEKLGLHVDTADDKTEINVETVVEKLVRNPETFKTVREIMLNVSKEQSTNSTSKSDICVLCHRKEVFTVERNIELSPLTETIEIAEVAKLSEANTQLSALNVALQSSNDQLHAENARFKVDVATLGSQITSLNTQHVALQLANSQLAADKDVLLKENESLKQEHTNLLHDQVTLQCLHDQLSAEYESLNKGKEQLKVVVRDLRNEARDLREHIVSLESQIDELKQQNQSMKSCAEDLAILRTEHSKLTDDFRNLFATSDRFKNEYKNIQEQYKMIRMENSKLKLQNNELTGELGSKNDQMKILEIQYAKSAQRCEMLMTQNIDLDTERKTLMENVSHLLKQYHELLTLSLEDKKHFHEEEKSYTECVHNLNRQKEKLEEKIMELFKKSEAVAPKKY
;
A
#
# COMPACT_ATOMS: atom_id res chain seq x y z
N MET A 1 13.18 18.27 -49.71
CA MET A 1 12.39 19.27 -48.95
C MET A 1 11.03 18.68 -48.61
N ALA A 2 10.84 18.23 -47.37
CA ALA A 2 9.56 17.90 -46.74
C ALA A 2 9.85 17.53 -45.27
N GLY A 3 10.33 18.49 -44.47
CA GLY A 3 10.70 18.22 -43.08
C GLY A 3 9.48 17.88 -42.23
N VAL A 4 9.58 16.85 -41.40
CA VAL A 4 8.54 16.50 -40.42
C VAL A 4 8.62 17.47 -39.25
N GLY A 5 8.12 18.69 -39.47
CA GLY A 5 7.98 19.68 -38.42
C GLY A 5 6.95 19.21 -37.39
N VAL A 6 7.42 18.79 -36.21
CA VAL A 6 6.54 18.60 -35.05
C VAL A 6 5.94 19.96 -34.71
N ALA A 7 4.65 20.13 -34.99
CA ALA A 7 3.94 21.39 -34.77
C ALA A 7 3.68 21.60 -33.27
N PHE A 8 4.71 22.02 -32.54
CA PHE A 8 4.56 22.56 -31.20
C PHE A 8 3.60 23.75 -31.25
N ALA A 9 2.66 23.79 -30.31
CA ALA A 9 1.79 24.95 -30.16
C ALA A 9 2.61 26.15 -29.70
N ALA A 10 2.80 27.12 -30.60
CA ALA A 10 3.45 28.39 -30.29
C ALA A 10 2.65 29.14 -29.21
N VAL A 11 3.37 29.79 -28.30
CA VAL A 11 2.76 30.59 -27.23
C VAL A 11 2.13 31.85 -27.82
N SER A 12 1.02 32.32 -27.25
CA SER A 12 0.46 33.62 -27.63
C SER A 12 1.41 34.73 -27.14
N ALA A 13 1.57 35.81 -27.91
CA ALA A 13 2.44 36.92 -27.48
C ALA A 13 2.07 37.43 -26.07
N ASN A 14 0.78 37.43 -25.75
CA ASN A 14 0.24 37.75 -24.42
C ASN A 14 0.77 36.83 -23.30
N GLU A 15 0.83 35.51 -23.48
CA GLU A 15 1.34 34.59 -22.45
C GLU A 15 2.85 34.79 -22.18
N ILE A 16 3.62 35.29 -23.15
CA ILE A 16 5.02 35.69 -22.98
C ILE A 16 5.12 37.05 -22.28
N ASP A 17 4.29 38.02 -22.67
CA ASP A 17 4.24 39.37 -22.07
C ASP A 17 3.78 39.31 -20.60
N GLU A 18 2.78 38.49 -20.27
CA GLU A 18 2.36 38.18 -18.89
C GLU A 18 3.45 37.51 -18.06
N PHE A 19 4.37 36.76 -18.68
CA PHE A 19 5.52 36.20 -17.98
C PHE A 19 6.63 37.24 -17.75
N ILE A 20 6.92 38.08 -18.74
CA ILE A 20 7.99 39.08 -18.67
C ILE A 20 7.64 40.24 -17.72
N ASN A 21 6.37 40.66 -17.69
CA ASN A 21 5.87 41.58 -16.68
C ASN A 21 5.48 40.87 -15.36
N GLY A 22 5.82 39.58 -15.20
CA GLY A 22 5.45 38.74 -14.07
C GLY A 22 6.51 38.70 -12.97
N ALA A 23 6.06 38.45 -11.74
CA ALA A 23 6.86 38.62 -10.51
C ALA A 23 8.21 37.85 -10.46
N LEU A 24 8.34 36.70 -11.14
CA LEU A 24 9.63 35.99 -11.29
C LEU A 24 10.68 36.82 -12.04
N VAL A 25 10.24 37.54 -13.07
CA VAL A 25 11.10 38.31 -13.97
C VAL A 25 11.43 39.67 -13.34
N SER A 26 10.46 40.33 -12.69
CA SER A 26 10.70 41.53 -11.88
C SER A 26 11.69 41.28 -10.72
N TRP A 27 11.61 40.10 -10.09
CA TRP A 27 12.60 39.67 -9.11
C TRP A 27 13.99 39.48 -9.74
N LEU A 28 14.08 38.77 -10.87
CA LEU A 28 15.34 38.53 -11.58
C LEU A 28 16.00 39.84 -11.99
N GLU A 29 15.20 40.78 -12.52
CA GLU A 29 15.62 42.14 -12.90
C GLU A 29 16.22 42.91 -11.72
N SER A 30 15.58 42.88 -10.54
CA SER A 30 16.10 43.51 -9.30
C SER A 30 17.47 42.96 -8.86
N CYS A 31 17.85 41.77 -9.34
CA CYS A 31 19.13 41.14 -9.05
C CYS A 31 20.22 41.43 -10.09
N LEU A 32 19.91 42.12 -11.20
CA LEU A 32 20.88 42.49 -12.22
C LEU A 32 21.59 43.82 -11.89
N PRO A 33 22.92 43.93 -12.03
CA PRO A 33 23.65 45.20 -11.86
C PRO A 33 23.28 46.30 -12.89
N ARG A 34 22.55 45.92 -13.95
CA ARG A 34 21.98 46.77 -14.99
C ARG A 34 20.67 46.12 -15.48
N PRO A 35 19.50 46.55 -14.95
CA PRO A 35 18.19 46.07 -15.40
C PRO A 35 18.01 46.13 -16.92
N GLU A 36 18.56 47.14 -17.57
CA GLU A 36 18.35 47.48 -18.98
C GLU A 36 18.92 46.46 -19.98
N ILE A 37 19.60 45.41 -19.51
CA ILE A 37 20.06 44.28 -20.33
C ILE A 37 18.90 43.31 -20.62
N LEU A 38 17.90 43.25 -19.73
CA LEU A 38 16.71 42.41 -19.87
C LEU A 38 15.71 43.09 -20.83
N THR A 39 15.82 42.78 -22.13
CA THR A 39 15.08 43.44 -23.22
C THR A 39 13.94 42.56 -23.78
N GLY A 40 13.38 41.70 -22.92
CA GLY A 40 12.32 40.74 -23.23
C GLY A 40 12.77 39.28 -23.08
N TYR A 41 11.90 38.35 -23.48
CA TYR A 41 12.11 36.91 -23.28
C TYR A 41 13.36 36.36 -23.99
N SER A 42 13.72 36.93 -25.14
CA SER A 42 14.94 36.62 -25.89
C SER A 42 16.22 36.74 -25.03
N SER A 43 16.28 37.70 -24.11
CA SER A 43 17.45 37.91 -23.22
C SER A 43 17.67 36.78 -22.21
N LEU A 44 16.68 35.92 -21.95
CA LEU A 44 16.79 34.78 -21.05
C LEU A 44 17.26 33.50 -21.75
N LEU A 45 17.14 33.42 -23.08
CA LEU A 45 17.25 32.16 -23.83
C LEU A 45 18.66 31.56 -23.88
N ASP A 46 19.70 32.36 -23.65
CA ASP A 46 21.08 31.90 -23.65
C ASP A 46 21.60 31.53 -22.25
N GLY A 47 20.76 31.64 -21.21
CA GLY A 47 21.06 31.33 -19.81
C GLY A 47 21.95 32.34 -19.07
N HIS A 48 22.67 33.23 -19.77
CA HIS A 48 23.66 34.13 -19.18
C HIS A 48 23.12 35.05 -18.06
N LEU A 49 21.93 35.65 -18.21
CA LEU A 49 21.34 36.49 -17.15
C LEU A 49 20.98 35.69 -15.89
N ILE A 50 20.51 34.46 -16.06
CA ILE A 50 20.18 33.52 -14.98
C ILE A 50 21.47 33.12 -14.24
N HIS A 51 22.56 32.86 -14.97
CA HIS A 51 23.88 32.59 -14.39
C HIS A 51 24.50 33.80 -13.69
N ASN A 52 24.30 35.03 -14.18
CA ASN A 52 24.74 36.25 -13.50
C ASN A 52 24.02 36.51 -12.16
N VAL A 53 22.82 35.94 -11.98
CA VAL A 53 22.13 35.90 -10.68
C VAL A 53 22.62 34.71 -9.84
N TRP A 54 22.88 33.54 -10.45
CA TRP A 54 23.54 32.41 -9.77
C TRP A 54 24.85 32.82 -9.09
N LEU A 55 25.72 33.58 -9.78
CA LEU A 55 27.01 34.05 -9.26
C LEU A 55 26.92 34.97 -8.00
N GLN A 56 25.70 35.36 -7.59
CA GLN A 56 25.44 36.08 -6.34
C GLN A 56 24.90 35.16 -5.23
N ILE A 57 24.37 33.98 -5.59
CA ILE A 57 23.94 32.89 -4.72
C ILE A 57 25.18 32.08 -4.30
N ASP A 58 25.95 31.64 -5.28
CA ASP A 58 27.20 30.87 -5.17
C ASP A 58 28.23 31.46 -6.16
N PRO A 59 29.38 31.97 -5.67
CA PRO A 59 30.42 32.58 -6.51
C PRO A 59 31.41 31.58 -7.14
N GLU A 60 31.41 30.30 -6.76
CA GLU A 60 32.35 29.28 -7.27
C GLU A 60 31.64 28.07 -7.94
N PRO A 61 30.77 28.30 -8.95
CA PRO A 61 29.94 27.27 -9.56
C PRO A 61 30.75 26.15 -10.24
N GLN A 62 30.41 24.91 -9.92
CA GLN A 62 31.03 23.70 -10.51
C GLN A 62 30.86 23.62 -12.04
N ASN A 63 29.76 24.14 -12.59
CA ASN A 63 29.45 24.09 -14.03
C ASN A 63 29.24 25.52 -14.58
N ILE A 64 30.04 25.91 -15.57
CA ILE A 64 30.00 27.26 -16.15
C ILE A 64 29.36 27.19 -17.56
N PRO A 65 28.32 28.00 -17.87
CA PRO A 65 27.78 28.15 -19.22
C PRO A 65 28.79 28.71 -20.22
N ALA A 66 28.68 28.36 -21.50
CA ALA A 66 29.55 28.84 -22.57
C ALA A 66 28.97 30.07 -23.27
N ASN A 67 29.83 31.04 -23.61
CA ASN A 67 29.45 32.17 -24.47
C ASN A 67 29.03 31.67 -25.85
N ILE A 68 27.82 32.02 -26.28
CA ILE A 68 27.25 31.61 -27.57
C ILE A 68 27.55 32.70 -28.61
N ASN A 69 28.39 32.37 -29.61
CA ASN A 69 28.80 33.29 -30.67
C ASN A 69 28.44 32.72 -32.05
N GLU A 70 27.50 33.37 -32.75
CA GLU A 70 27.09 33.10 -34.16
C GLU A 70 27.03 31.60 -34.53
N HIS A 71 25.89 30.97 -34.25
CA HIS A 71 25.64 29.55 -34.56
C HIS A 71 24.43 29.40 -35.50
N SER A 72 24.47 28.37 -36.35
CA SER A 72 23.28 27.88 -37.08
C SER A 72 22.17 27.48 -36.11
N ASP A 73 20.89 27.65 -36.47
CA ASP A 73 19.74 27.48 -35.57
C ASP A 73 19.79 26.20 -34.71
N VAL A 74 20.16 25.06 -35.30
CA VAL A 74 20.28 23.78 -34.59
C VAL A 74 21.44 23.79 -33.58
N ALA A 75 22.59 24.34 -33.96
CA ALA A 75 23.76 24.48 -33.09
C ALA A 75 23.51 25.52 -31.96
N LEU A 76 22.73 26.56 -32.24
CA LEU A 76 22.23 27.51 -31.25
C LEU A 76 21.33 26.81 -30.22
N CYS A 77 20.36 25.99 -30.66
CA CYS A 77 19.53 25.19 -29.76
C CYS A 77 20.34 24.23 -28.87
N ILE A 78 21.36 23.56 -29.43
CA ILE A 78 22.28 22.69 -28.69
C ILE A 78 23.08 23.49 -27.65
N ALA A 79 23.60 24.67 -28.01
CA ALA A 79 24.37 25.51 -27.10
C ALA A 79 23.51 26.04 -25.94
N ARG A 80 22.27 26.47 -26.24
CA ARG A 80 21.27 26.88 -25.24
C ARG A 80 20.94 25.74 -24.27
N ALA A 81 20.63 24.55 -24.80
CA ALA A 81 20.35 23.37 -23.99
C ALA A 81 21.48 23.07 -23.00
N LYS A 82 22.75 23.10 -23.46
CA LYS A 82 23.93 22.89 -22.61
C LYS A 82 24.13 24.00 -21.57
N ASN A 83 23.86 25.25 -21.90
CA ASN A 83 23.93 26.37 -20.94
C ASN A 83 22.90 26.21 -19.82
N PHE A 84 21.65 25.85 -20.15
CA PHE A 84 20.64 25.52 -19.15
C PHE A 84 21.02 24.27 -18.33
N GLU A 85 21.60 23.25 -18.96
CA GLU A 85 22.04 22.03 -18.28
C GLU A 85 23.13 22.32 -17.22
N CYS A 86 24.08 23.23 -17.49
CA CYS A 86 25.04 23.69 -16.49
C CYS A 86 24.37 24.39 -15.30
N ILE A 87 23.39 25.27 -15.56
CA ILE A 87 22.66 25.99 -14.49
C ILE A 87 21.81 25.00 -13.67
N VAL A 88 21.13 24.05 -14.31
CA VAL A 88 20.32 23.03 -13.65
C VAL A 88 21.18 22.04 -12.86
N ARG A 89 22.39 21.70 -13.34
CA ARG A 89 23.37 20.93 -12.55
C ARG A 89 23.79 21.67 -11.28
N ASN A 90 24.16 22.95 -11.36
CA ASN A 90 24.53 23.73 -10.16
C ASN A 90 23.36 23.86 -9.17
N LEU A 91 22.14 24.13 -9.66
CA LEU A 91 20.91 24.12 -8.85
C LEU A 91 20.74 22.79 -8.12
N LYS A 92 20.84 21.67 -8.84
CA LYS A 92 20.69 20.33 -8.26
C LYS A 92 21.74 20.06 -7.17
N THR A 93 23.01 20.39 -7.43
CA THR A 93 24.09 20.26 -6.44
C THR A 93 23.80 21.07 -5.18
N LEU A 94 23.42 22.36 -5.30
CA LEU A 94 23.10 23.20 -4.14
C LEU A 94 21.93 22.64 -3.32
N PHE A 95 20.84 22.24 -3.97
CA PHE A 95 19.68 21.67 -3.27
C PHE A 95 20.01 20.33 -2.60
N GLU A 96 20.66 19.40 -3.30
CA GLU A 96 20.90 18.04 -2.77
C GLU A 96 22.10 17.96 -1.81
N GLU A 97 23.21 18.66 -2.08
CA GLU A 97 24.46 18.54 -1.30
C GLU A 97 24.58 19.60 -0.18
N GLU A 98 24.10 20.83 -0.38
CA GLU A 98 24.20 21.89 0.65
C GLU A 98 22.92 22.09 1.47
N LEU A 99 21.74 22.05 0.83
CA LEU A 99 20.46 22.29 1.52
C LEU A 99 19.81 21.02 2.09
N GLY A 100 20.24 19.82 1.66
CA GLY A 100 19.63 18.54 2.08
C GLY A 100 18.21 18.34 1.53
N GLN A 101 17.95 18.83 0.33
CA GLN A 101 16.63 18.89 -0.31
C GLN A 101 16.62 18.19 -1.67
N THR A 102 15.67 17.28 -1.89
CA THR A 102 15.54 16.55 -3.16
C THR A 102 14.66 17.34 -4.12
N ILE A 103 15.18 17.73 -5.30
CA ILE A 103 14.35 18.33 -6.36
C ILE A 103 13.48 17.23 -7.00
N LEU A 104 12.15 17.40 -6.94
CA LEU A 104 11.18 16.51 -7.58
C LEU A 104 10.98 16.80 -9.07
N VAL A 105 11.14 18.05 -9.50
CA VAL A 105 10.89 18.46 -10.90
C VAL A 105 12.06 19.32 -11.39
N LEU A 106 12.95 18.72 -12.18
CA LEU A 106 14.06 19.42 -12.84
C LEU A 106 13.61 20.04 -14.17
N PRO A 107 14.03 21.26 -14.53
CA PRO A 107 13.70 21.87 -15.82
C PRO A 107 14.24 21.08 -17.02
N ASP A 108 13.38 20.82 -18.00
CA ASP A 108 13.75 20.15 -19.25
C ASP A 108 14.59 21.10 -20.15
N CYS A 109 15.91 20.95 -20.04
CA CYS A 109 16.91 21.72 -20.77
C CYS A 109 16.84 21.51 -22.30
N TYR A 110 16.35 20.37 -22.77
CA TYR A 110 16.14 20.14 -24.20
C TYR A 110 14.98 21.01 -24.70
N THR A 111 13.86 21.02 -23.98
CA THR A 111 12.71 21.87 -24.33
C THR A 111 13.06 23.37 -24.22
N LEU A 112 13.89 23.77 -23.25
CA LEU A 112 14.41 25.14 -23.14
C LEU A 112 15.35 25.53 -24.30
N GLY A 113 16.17 24.60 -24.81
CA GLY A 113 17.08 24.88 -25.93
C GLY A 113 16.42 24.87 -27.30
N TYR A 114 15.57 23.87 -27.58
CA TYR A 114 14.98 23.62 -28.90
C TYR A 114 13.57 24.23 -29.09
N GLY A 115 12.86 24.54 -28.01
CA GLY A 115 11.50 25.10 -28.08
C GLY A 115 11.18 26.12 -26.97
N PRO A 116 12.04 27.11 -26.68
CA PRO A 116 11.82 28.06 -25.59
C PRO A 116 10.51 28.86 -25.72
N GLU A 117 10.10 29.20 -26.94
CA GLU A 117 8.88 29.96 -27.27
C GLU A 117 7.63 29.06 -27.42
N THR A 118 7.74 27.78 -27.04
CA THR A 118 6.59 26.86 -26.93
C THR A 118 6.02 26.90 -25.52
N LYS A 119 4.75 26.50 -25.34
CA LYS A 119 4.09 26.59 -24.02
C LYS A 119 4.83 25.78 -22.95
N GLN A 120 5.36 24.62 -23.35
CA GLN A 120 6.21 23.79 -22.49
C GLN A 120 7.54 24.47 -22.17
N GLY A 121 8.17 25.17 -23.12
CA GLY A 121 9.39 25.96 -22.89
C GLY A 121 9.19 27.09 -21.89
N LEU A 122 8.09 27.84 -22.01
CA LEU A 122 7.73 28.89 -21.05
C LEU A 122 7.42 28.32 -19.65
N GLU A 123 6.77 27.16 -19.58
CA GLU A 123 6.55 26.43 -18.32
C GLU A 123 7.88 25.94 -17.70
N GLN A 124 8.83 25.44 -18.51
CA GLN A 124 10.17 25.09 -18.01
C GLN A 124 10.95 26.31 -17.50
N MET A 125 10.83 27.46 -18.17
CA MET A 125 11.50 28.69 -17.74
C MET A 125 10.93 29.18 -16.39
N LYS A 126 9.61 29.07 -16.20
CA LYS A 126 8.95 29.36 -14.91
C LYS A 126 9.48 28.45 -13.79
N ILE A 127 9.63 27.14 -14.04
CA ILE A 127 10.21 26.21 -13.05
C ILE A 127 11.68 26.57 -12.75
N LEU A 128 12.50 26.84 -13.79
CA LEU A 128 13.91 27.22 -13.63
C LEU A 128 14.08 28.48 -12.77
N LEU A 129 13.32 29.54 -13.05
CA LEU A 129 13.38 30.78 -12.25
C LEU A 129 12.80 30.61 -10.84
N THR A 130 11.79 29.75 -10.65
CA THR A 130 11.24 29.45 -9.32
C THR A 130 12.26 28.70 -8.45
N LEU A 131 12.99 27.74 -9.02
CA LEU A 131 14.10 27.06 -8.33
C LEU A 131 15.27 28.02 -8.05
N LEU A 132 15.60 28.94 -8.96
CA LEU A 132 16.61 29.98 -8.73
C LEU A 132 16.24 30.92 -7.58
N LEU A 133 14.98 31.37 -7.53
CA LEU A 133 14.43 32.16 -6.43
C LEU A 133 14.49 31.38 -5.11
N GLY A 134 14.08 30.11 -5.12
CA GLY A 134 14.14 29.23 -3.95
C GLY A 134 15.57 28.97 -3.45
N ALA A 135 16.56 28.91 -4.34
CA ALA A 135 17.98 28.87 -3.98
C ALA A 135 18.42 30.21 -3.35
N ALA A 136 18.11 31.33 -4.01
CA ALA A 136 18.53 32.67 -3.61
C ALA A 136 18.02 33.08 -2.21
N VAL A 137 16.82 32.66 -1.81
CA VAL A 137 16.28 32.95 -0.46
C VAL A 137 16.72 31.96 0.62
N GLN A 138 17.41 30.86 0.25
CA GLN A 138 17.92 29.86 1.19
C GLN A 138 19.44 29.94 1.41
N CYS A 139 20.20 30.37 0.39
CA CYS A 139 21.66 30.48 0.38
C CYS A 139 22.26 31.37 1.49
N PRO A 140 23.58 31.33 1.74
CA PRO A 140 24.24 32.18 2.74
C PRO A 140 23.98 33.68 2.55
N ASN A 141 23.90 34.15 1.31
CA ASN A 141 23.69 35.57 0.95
C ASN A 141 22.21 36.01 0.95
N LYS A 142 21.27 35.18 1.42
CA LYS A 142 19.81 35.40 1.29
C LYS A 142 19.29 36.76 1.76
N GLU A 143 19.95 37.39 2.73
CA GLU A 143 19.55 38.74 3.20
C GLU A 143 19.60 39.79 2.09
N LEU A 144 20.53 39.68 1.13
CA LEU A 144 20.63 40.55 -0.05
C LEU A 144 19.41 40.38 -0.97
N PHE A 145 19.01 39.13 -1.23
CA PHE A 145 17.87 38.82 -2.09
C PHE A 145 16.54 39.19 -1.40
N ILE A 146 16.43 38.95 -0.09
CA ILE A 146 15.26 39.34 0.72
C ILE A 146 15.15 40.87 0.83
N ALA A 147 16.27 41.62 0.83
CA ALA A 147 16.25 43.08 0.76
C ALA A 147 15.68 43.57 -0.59
N ARG A 148 16.21 43.07 -1.72
CA ARG A 148 15.70 43.39 -3.07
C ARG A 148 14.21 43.06 -3.23
N ILE A 149 13.75 41.91 -2.73
CA ILE A 149 12.33 41.53 -2.74
C ILE A 149 11.46 42.58 -2.01
N LYS A 150 11.94 43.13 -0.89
CA LYS A 150 11.23 44.18 -0.12
C LYS A 150 11.23 45.56 -0.79
N GLU A 151 12.06 45.78 -1.80
CA GLU A 151 12.12 47.02 -2.59
C GLU A 151 11.16 46.99 -3.79
N LEU A 152 10.66 45.80 -4.18
CA LEU A 152 9.60 45.63 -5.17
C LEU A 152 8.23 46.08 -4.62
N ASP A 153 7.25 46.24 -5.49
CA ASP A 153 5.88 46.58 -5.07
C ASP A 153 5.21 45.45 -4.27
N LEU A 154 4.12 45.79 -3.56
CA LEU A 154 3.45 44.84 -2.68
C LEU A 154 2.74 43.69 -3.42
N GLU A 155 2.28 43.87 -4.65
CA GLU A 155 1.60 42.81 -5.40
C GLU A 155 2.62 41.77 -5.88
N THR A 156 3.72 42.24 -6.45
CA THR A 156 4.92 41.44 -6.77
C THR A 156 5.47 40.72 -5.54
N GLN A 157 5.57 41.37 -4.38
CA GLN A 157 6.01 40.73 -3.12
C GLN A 157 5.13 39.54 -2.72
N HIS A 158 3.80 39.67 -2.76
CA HIS A 158 2.91 38.55 -2.41
C HIS A 158 3.02 37.41 -3.42
N ALA A 159 3.13 37.70 -4.72
CA ALA A 159 3.35 36.69 -5.75
C ALA A 159 4.69 35.94 -5.54
N ILE A 160 5.77 36.65 -5.20
CA ILE A 160 7.08 36.06 -4.87
C ILE A 160 6.98 35.14 -3.64
N VAL A 161 6.22 35.50 -2.61
CA VAL A 161 6.01 34.65 -1.43
C VAL A 161 5.33 33.32 -1.80
N GLU A 162 4.30 33.34 -2.66
CA GLU A 162 3.67 32.09 -3.12
C GLU A 162 4.57 31.26 -4.07
N LEU A 163 5.55 31.87 -4.72
CA LEU A 163 6.57 31.17 -5.52
C LEU A 163 7.66 30.55 -4.63
N ILE A 164 8.10 31.24 -3.57
CA ILE A 164 9.02 30.68 -2.57
C ILE A 164 8.39 29.46 -1.89
N LYS A 165 7.12 29.56 -1.48
CA LYS A 165 6.36 28.45 -0.90
C LYS A 165 6.25 27.23 -1.83
N GLN A 166 6.37 27.38 -3.15
CA GLN A 166 6.38 26.22 -4.08
C GLN A 166 7.67 25.40 -4.01
N VAL A 167 8.71 25.93 -3.34
CA VAL A 167 10.01 25.29 -3.14
C VAL A 167 10.25 24.91 -1.67
N THR A 168 9.74 25.71 -0.71
CA THR A 168 9.98 25.49 0.73
C THR A 168 8.87 24.73 1.45
N ASP A 169 7.61 25.03 1.15
CA ASP A 169 6.44 24.63 1.99
C ASP A 169 5.53 23.62 1.27
N ASN A 170 5.44 23.71 -0.05
CA ASN A 170 4.68 22.80 -0.90
C ASN A 170 5.64 21.76 -1.48
N HIS A 171 5.42 20.51 -1.09
CA HIS A 171 6.19 19.33 -1.46
C HIS A 171 6.00 18.89 -2.94
N SER A 172 5.85 19.85 -3.86
CA SER A 172 5.43 19.64 -5.26
C SER A 172 6.58 19.76 -6.27
N LEU A 173 7.54 20.66 -6.03
CA LEU A 173 8.77 20.86 -6.81
C LEU A 173 10.03 20.37 -6.09
N VAL A 174 10.06 20.45 -4.75
CA VAL A 174 11.20 20.06 -3.89
C VAL A 174 10.67 19.36 -2.64
N LEU A 175 11.48 18.46 -2.07
CA LEU A 175 11.24 17.75 -0.82
C LEU A 175 12.34 18.05 0.21
N THR A 176 11.96 18.44 1.42
CA THR A 176 12.87 18.57 2.57
C THR A 176 12.86 17.29 3.40
N GLU A 177 13.95 16.93 4.08
CA GLU A 177 14.01 15.70 4.90
C GLU A 177 12.92 15.67 5.99
N GLU A 178 12.68 16.81 6.67
CA GLU A 178 11.65 16.95 7.70
C GLU A 178 10.23 16.67 7.15
N SER A 179 9.96 17.05 5.89
CA SER A 179 8.65 16.89 5.25
C SER A 179 8.25 15.44 4.98
N LEU A 180 9.19 14.49 4.92
CA LEU A 180 8.87 13.08 4.69
C LEU A 180 7.90 12.53 5.76
N SER A 181 7.96 13.08 6.98
CA SER A 181 7.06 12.73 8.08
C SER A 181 5.60 13.19 7.90
N LEU A 182 5.37 14.18 7.03
CA LEU A 182 4.07 14.81 6.76
C LEU A 182 3.42 14.30 5.47
N LEU A 183 4.15 13.55 4.63
CA LEU A 183 3.64 13.01 3.39
C LEU A 183 2.67 11.85 3.61
N THR A 184 1.44 12.01 3.15
CA THR A 184 0.48 10.89 3.07
C THR A 184 0.94 9.83 2.05
N PRO A 185 0.54 8.55 2.20
CA PRO A 185 0.76 7.53 1.17
C PRO A 185 0.18 7.92 -0.19
N GLN A 186 -0.95 8.65 -0.22
CA GLN A 186 -1.57 9.10 -1.47
C GLN A 186 -0.74 10.18 -2.18
N THR A 187 -0.15 11.13 -1.44
CA THR A 187 0.77 12.12 -2.03
C THR A 187 2.02 11.43 -2.56
N MET A 188 2.66 10.53 -1.78
CA MET A 188 3.81 9.75 -2.26
C MET A 188 3.50 8.95 -3.52
N TYR A 189 2.35 8.25 -3.58
CA TYR A 189 1.90 7.54 -4.79
C TYR A 189 1.74 8.49 -5.99
N ASN A 190 1.15 9.67 -5.79
CA ASN A 190 0.98 10.66 -6.85
C ASN A 190 2.33 11.20 -7.37
N HIS A 191 3.33 11.40 -6.50
CA HIS A 191 4.69 11.79 -6.90
C HIS A 191 5.39 10.67 -7.69
N ILE A 192 5.37 9.43 -7.18
CA ILE A 192 5.97 8.26 -7.86
C ILE A 192 5.32 8.05 -9.24
N LEU A 193 4.00 8.17 -9.34
CA LEU A 193 3.26 8.03 -10.61
C LEU A 193 3.58 9.17 -11.60
N ARG A 194 3.87 10.38 -11.10
CA ARG A 194 4.32 11.52 -11.93
C ARG A 194 5.75 11.30 -12.43
N LEU A 195 6.69 11.06 -11.51
CA LEU A 195 8.10 10.79 -11.80
C LEU A 195 8.27 9.62 -12.79
N THR A 196 7.47 8.56 -12.67
CA THR A 196 7.48 7.43 -13.61
C THR A 196 7.10 7.87 -15.02
N LYS A 197 6.05 8.68 -15.18
CA LYS A 197 5.61 9.21 -16.48
C LYS A 197 6.60 10.20 -17.07
N GLU A 198 7.19 11.06 -16.23
CA GLU A 198 8.20 12.04 -16.64
C GLU A 198 9.49 11.34 -17.08
N ARG A 199 9.97 10.36 -16.31
CA ARG A 199 11.06 9.46 -16.70
C ARG A 199 10.81 8.80 -18.06
N ASP A 200 9.64 8.20 -18.24
CA ASP A 200 9.30 7.47 -19.49
C ASP A 200 9.20 8.43 -20.69
N ASN A 201 8.70 9.64 -20.48
CA ASN A 201 8.68 10.72 -21.47
C ASN A 201 10.12 11.19 -21.82
N MET A 202 11.00 11.34 -20.83
CA MET A 202 12.41 11.71 -21.07
C MET A 202 13.19 10.61 -21.79
N TYR A 203 12.94 9.32 -21.50
CA TYR A 203 13.50 8.23 -22.30
C TYR A 203 13.03 8.30 -23.77
N LEU A 204 11.74 8.57 -24.02
CA LEU A 204 11.21 8.73 -25.38
C LEU A 204 11.83 9.94 -26.10
N LYS A 205 11.97 11.10 -25.43
CA LYS A 205 12.65 12.29 -25.97
C LYS A 205 14.13 12.01 -26.27
N TRP A 206 14.84 11.36 -25.35
CA TRP A 206 16.26 11.03 -25.51
C TRP A 206 16.49 10.08 -26.69
N ILE A 207 15.69 9.01 -26.81
CA ILE A 207 15.70 8.12 -27.98
C ILE A 207 15.47 8.92 -29.27
N SER A 208 14.50 9.83 -29.28
CA SER A 208 14.21 10.66 -30.45
C SER A 208 15.38 11.60 -30.82
N SER A 209 16.08 12.18 -29.84
CA SER A 209 17.25 13.03 -30.08
C SER A 209 18.43 12.24 -30.63
N VAL A 210 18.78 11.11 -30.01
CA VAL A 210 19.89 10.23 -30.43
C VAL A 210 19.64 9.64 -31.82
N CYS A 211 18.39 9.42 -32.21
CA CYS A 211 18.04 9.09 -33.59
C CYS A 211 18.21 10.28 -34.56
N ALA A 212 17.77 11.49 -34.19
CA ALA A 212 17.87 12.67 -35.04
C ALA A 212 19.33 13.10 -35.30
N ASP A 213 20.20 13.06 -34.29
CA ASP A 213 21.63 13.35 -34.43
C ASP A 213 22.32 12.41 -35.44
N ARG A 214 21.79 11.18 -35.58
CA ARG A 214 22.30 10.17 -36.52
C ARG A 214 21.87 10.44 -37.96
N GLU A 215 20.71 11.06 -38.18
CA GLU A 215 20.24 11.50 -39.51
C GLU A 215 20.91 12.80 -39.95
N ALA A 216 21.20 13.72 -39.02
CA ALA A 216 21.96 14.94 -39.29
C ALA A 216 23.39 14.62 -39.77
N ASN A 217 24.14 13.82 -39.01
CA ASN A 217 25.51 13.42 -39.38
C ASN A 217 25.56 12.55 -40.66
N ALA A 218 24.51 11.76 -40.94
CA ALA A 218 24.42 11.03 -42.21
C ALA A 218 24.23 11.96 -43.43
N SER A 219 23.67 13.16 -43.23
CA SER A 219 23.36 14.09 -44.32
C SER A 219 24.60 14.79 -44.86
N GLU A 220 25.54 15.23 -44.02
CA GLU A 220 26.76 15.95 -44.46
C GLU A 220 27.67 15.06 -45.34
N CYS A 221 27.79 13.77 -45.02
CA CYS A 221 28.62 12.81 -45.77
C CYS A 221 28.15 12.56 -47.22
N THR A 222 26.99 13.06 -47.65
CA THR A 222 26.45 12.82 -49.01
C THR A 222 26.74 13.94 -50.02
N ALA A 223 27.20 15.12 -49.57
CA ALA A 223 27.39 16.28 -50.44
C ALA A 223 28.63 16.19 -51.36
N SER A 224 29.61 15.35 -51.02
CA SER A 224 30.97 15.39 -51.61
C SER A 224 31.18 14.55 -52.88
N SER A 225 30.18 13.77 -53.31
CA SER A 225 30.37 12.65 -54.27
C SER A 225 29.75 12.85 -55.66
N THR A 226 29.17 14.02 -55.96
CA THR A 226 28.38 14.26 -57.19
C THR A 226 28.95 15.38 -58.10
N ASN A 227 30.24 15.31 -58.43
CA ASN A 227 30.86 16.18 -59.44
C ASN A 227 31.90 15.46 -60.32
N LEU A 228 31.42 14.59 -61.23
CA LEU A 228 32.20 14.08 -62.36
C LEU A 228 31.45 14.30 -63.67
N THR A 229 31.53 15.54 -64.18
CA THR A 229 30.97 15.93 -65.48
C THR A 229 31.82 15.38 -66.62
N MET A 230 31.32 14.35 -67.32
CA MET A 230 31.89 13.89 -68.59
C MET A 230 31.78 14.97 -69.68
N SER A 231 32.85 15.24 -70.41
CA SER A 231 32.80 15.83 -71.76
C SER A 231 34.06 15.51 -72.58
N PRO A 232 34.00 15.46 -73.93
CA PRO A 232 34.99 14.73 -74.74
C PRO A 232 35.80 15.62 -75.72
N SER A 233 36.87 15.08 -76.31
CA SER A 233 37.07 15.08 -77.78
C SER A 233 38.37 14.40 -78.28
N SER A 234 38.23 13.75 -79.44
CA SER A 234 39.23 13.42 -80.50
C SER A 234 40.72 13.74 -80.31
N GLY A 235 41.58 12.73 -80.47
CA GLY A 235 43.03 12.88 -80.67
C GLY A 235 43.48 12.97 -82.14
N LYS A 236 44.78 12.75 -82.39
CA LYS A 236 45.40 12.46 -83.71
C LYS A 236 46.82 11.88 -83.53
N MET A 237 47.33 11.20 -84.56
CA MET A 237 48.70 10.66 -84.61
C MET A 237 49.74 11.69 -85.04
N SER A 238 50.95 11.62 -84.47
CA SER A 238 52.21 11.87 -85.20
C SER A 238 53.45 11.42 -84.39
N THR A 239 54.22 10.48 -84.93
CA THR A 239 55.62 10.20 -84.52
C THR A 239 56.57 11.23 -85.17
N PRO A 240 57.74 11.58 -84.58
CA PRO A 240 58.93 10.73 -84.79
C PRO A 240 59.95 10.66 -83.63
N ILE A 241 60.45 9.43 -83.43
CA ILE A 241 61.82 9.00 -83.10
C ILE A 241 62.85 10.12 -82.77
N SER A 242 63.39 10.13 -81.53
CA SER A 242 64.83 9.81 -81.27
C SER A 242 65.22 9.86 -79.79
N SER A 243 66.24 9.05 -79.43
CA SER A 243 67.05 9.11 -78.19
C SER A 243 66.35 9.19 -76.82
N SER A 244 65.80 8.08 -76.33
CA SER A 244 65.25 7.98 -74.96
C SER A 244 65.50 6.65 -74.23
N SER A 245 66.31 5.71 -74.73
CA SER A 245 66.45 4.35 -74.14
C SER A 245 66.88 4.29 -72.67
N ASN A 246 67.51 5.34 -72.14
CA ASN A 246 67.83 5.46 -70.71
C ASN A 246 66.77 6.29 -69.94
N ALA A 247 66.06 7.19 -70.61
CA ALA A 247 64.98 7.98 -70.01
C ALA A 247 63.71 7.15 -69.83
N ASP A 248 63.35 6.32 -70.82
CA ASP A 248 62.17 5.45 -70.77
C ASP A 248 62.34 4.37 -69.68
N ASN A 249 63.54 3.78 -69.57
CA ASN A 249 63.88 2.87 -68.49
C ASN A 249 63.82 3.54 -67.11
N ASN A 250 64.29 4.79 -66.98
CA ASN A 250 64.18 5.55 -65.74
C ASN A 250 62.72 5.95 -65.44
N HIS A 251 61.91 6.27 -66.45
CA HIS A 251 60.49 6.60 -66.30
C HIS A 251 59.69 5.37 -65.87
N MET A 252 59.94 4.21 -66.48
CA MET A 252 59.38 2.91 -66.06
C MET A 252 59.83 2.53 -64.65
N ALA A 253 61.10 2.80 -64.28
CA ALA A 253 61.59 2.55 -62.93
C ALA A 253 60.94 3.47 -61.88
N VAL A 254 60.70 4.74 -62.21
CA VAL A 254 59.95 5.68 -61.37
C VAL A 254 58.48 5.26 -61.26
N GLU A 255 57.82 4.91 -62.36
CA GLU A 255 56.43 4.41 -62.32
C GLU A 255 56.31 3.10 -61.51
N LEU A 256 57.27 2.17 -61.64
CA LEU A 256 57.31 0.96 -60.82
C LEU A 256 57.61 1.26 -59.35
N ALA A 257 58.39 2.31 -59.04
CA ALA A 257 58.59 2.77 -57.66
C ALA A 257 57.31 3.40 -57.09
N ASP A 258 56.61 4.20 -57.90
CA ASP A 258 55.36 4.85 -57.54
C ASP A 258 54.21 3.84 -57.35
N LEU A 259 54.12 2.83 -58.22
CA LEU A 259 53.19 1.70 -58.09
C LEU A 259 53.53 0.83 -56.88
N LYS A 260 54.82 0.58 -56.59
CA LYS A 260 55.22 -0.10 -55.33
C LYS A 260 54.93 0.75 -54.09
N SER A 261 55.04 2.08 -54.19
CA SER A 261 54.69 3.02 -53.12
C SER A 261 53.17 3.01 -52.85
N LYS A 262 52.36 3.10 -53.90
CA LYS A 262 50.90 2.97 -53.86
C LYS A 262 50.47 1.60 -53.33
N LEU A 263 51.13 0.51 -53.74
CA LEU A 263 50.87 -0.84 -53.22
C LEU A 263 51.21 -0.98 -51.72
N ARG A 264 52.27 -0.31 -51.24
CA ARG A 264 52.59 -0.27 -49.80
C ARG A 264 51.54 0.52 -49.03
N LYS A 265 51.12 1.69 -49.53
CA LYS A 265 50.04 2.49 -48.91
C LYS A 265 48.72 1.71 -48.85
N LEU A 266 48.27 1.13 -49.97
CA LEU A 266 47.05 0.33 -50.00
C LEU A 266 47.10 -0.92 -49.11
N ARG A 267 48.31 -1.48 -48.85
CA ARG A 267 48.47 -2.54 -47.85
C ARG A 267 48.38 -2.02 -46.42
N GLN A 268 49.06 -0.91 -46.10
CA GLN A 268 48.97 -0.26 -44.80
C GLN A 268 47.53 0.20 -44.50
N GLU A 269 46.85 0.83 -45.47
CA GLU A 269 45.45 1.24 -45.37
C GLU A 269 44.51 0.01 -45.18
N LEU A 270 44.81 -1.13 -45.80
CA LEU A 270 44.06 -2.38 -45.58
C LEU A 270 44.32 -2.97 -44.19
N GLU A 271 45.55 -2.88 -43.69
CA GLU A 271 46.00 -3.36 -42.38
C GLU A 271 45.36 -2.51 -41.27
N GLU A 272 45.49 -1.18 -41.33
CA GLU A 272 44.83 -0.20 -40.45
C GLU A 272 43.29 -0.36 -40.45
N LYS A 273 42.68 -0.66 -41.61
CA LYS A 273 41.23 -0.94 -41.69
C LYS A 273 40.85 -2.31 -41.13
N SER A 274 41.73 -3.29 -41.19
CA SER A 274 41.50 -4.61 -40.58
C SER A 274 41.61 -4.55 -39.05
N GLU A 275 42.57 -3.78 -38.53
CA GLU A 275 42.68 -3.46 -37.10
C GLU A 275 41.45 -2.67 -36.62
N SER A 276 41.07 -1.59 -37.31
CA SER A 276 39.84 -0.83 -37.02
C SER A 276 38.58 -1.71 -37.01
N GLN A 277 38.50 -2.70 -37.91
CA GLN A 277 37.37 -3.63 -37.98
C GLN A 277 37.38 -4.64 -36.82
N LEU A 278 38.54 -5.03 -36.32
CA LEU A 278 38.68 -5.90 -35.15
C LEU A 278 38.28 -5.15 -33.88
N GLU A 279 38.78 -3.93 -33.67
CA GLU A 279 38.42 -3.07 -32.53
C GLU A 279 36.89 -2.85 -32.45
N LEU A 280 36.27 -2.43 -33.56
CA LEU A 280 34.81 -2.25 -33.64
C LEU A 280 34.00 -3.54 -33.40
N ARG A 281 34.59 -4.71 -33.65
CA ARG A 281 33.98 -6.01 -33.37
C ARG A 281 34.08 -6.38 -31.89
N GLU A 282 35.23 -6.14 -31.27
CA GLU A 282 35.42 -6.33 -29.83
C GLU A 282 34.56 -5.35 -29.02
N GLU A 283 34.42 -4.11 -29.46
CA GLU A 283 33.45 -3.16 -28.88
C GLU A 283 32.01 -3.66 -29.01
N LEU A 284 31.61 -4.15 -30.19
CA LEU A 284 30.26 -4.68 -30.42
C LEU A 284 29.97 -5.89 -29.52
N ASP A 285 30.89 -6.85 -29.44
CA ASP A 285 30.72 -8.04 -28.58
C ASP A 285 30.73 -7.67 -27.09
N HIS A 286 31.53 -6.68 -26.68
CA HIS A 286 31.48 -6.12 -25.32
C HIS A 286 30.13 -5.43 -25.03
N LYS A 287 29.56 -4.69 -25.99
CA LYS A 287 28.24 -4.05 -25.85
C LYS A 287 27.11 -5.06 -25.85
N ASN A 288 27.20 -6.14 -26.63
CA ASN A 288 26.26 -7.26 -26.59
C ASN A 288 26.29 -7.96 -25.21
N ALA A 289 27.48 -8.17 -24.63
CA ALA A 289 27.62 -8.72 -23.28
C ALA A 289 27.05 -7.79 -22.19
N GLN A 290 27.27 -6.46 -22.30
CA GLN A 290 26.63 -5.48 -21.42
C GLN A 290 25.09 -5.50 -21.55
N TYR A 291 24.57 -5.58 -22.78
CA TYR A 291 23.13 -5.65 -23.04
C TYR A 291 22.49 -6.90 -22.42
N GLU A 292 23.08 -8.09 -22.62
CA GLU A 292 22.57 -9.32 -22.03
C GLU A 292 22.62 -9.32 -20.50
N LYS A 293 23.67 -8.75 -19.90
CA LYS A 293 23.75 -8.55 -18.44
C LYS A 293 22.62 -7.65 -17.93
N LEU A 294 22.39 -6.50 -18.57
CA LEU A 294 21.31 -5.58 -18.23
C LEU A 294 19.91 -6.19 -18.48
N ARG A 295 19.77 -7.04 -19.50
CA ARG A 295 18.53 -7.77 -19.80
C ARG A 295 18.20 -8.80 -18.72
N LEU A 296 19.20 -9.54 -18.24
CA LEU A 296 19.06 -10.48 -17.13
C LEU A 296 18.76 -9.75 -15.83
N GLU A 297 19.49 -8.69 -15.49
CA GLU A 297 19.22 -7.86 -14.31
C GLU A 297 17.80 -7.27 -14.36
N SER A 298 17.36 -6.75 -15.50
CA SER A 298 15.98 -6.24 -15.68
C SER A 298 14.93 -7.34 -15.47
N GLN A 299 15.19 -8.57 -15.92
CA GLN A 299 14.32 -9.71 -15.70
C GLN A 299 14.29 -10.15 -14.22
N GLU A 300 15.41 -10.05 -13.49
CA GLU A 300 15.48 -10.28 -12.04
C GLU A 300 14.73 -9.20 -11.26
N TRP A 301 14.92 -7.91 -11.59
CA TRP A 301 14.15 -6.81 -10.99
C TRP A 301 12.64 -6.95 -11.23
N TYR A 302 12.22 -7.39 -12.43
CA TYR A 302 10.81 -7.69 -12.72
C TYR A 302 10.29 -8.85 -11.85
N ASN A 303 11.07 -9.92 -11.70
CA ASN A 303 10.71 -11.06 -10.86
C ASN A 303 10.64 -10.68 -9.38
N GLU A 304 11.53 -9.83 -8.88
CA GLU A 304 11.51 -9.32 -7.51
C GLU A 304 10.34 -8.36 -7.27
N ALA A 305 10.04 -7.45 -8.21
CA ALA A 305 8.84 -6.61 -8.14
C ALA A 305 7.54 -7.43 -8.06
N LYS A 306 7.49 -8.60 -8.73
CA LYS A 306 6.38 -9.54 -8.65
C LYS A 306 6.31 -10.25 -7.28
N ARG A 307 7.44 -10.70 -6.71
CA ARG A 307 7.49 -11.25 -5.33
C ARG A 307 7.05 -10.20 -4.31
N SER A 308 7.60 -8.99 -4.41
CA SER A 308 7.25 -7.82 -3.60
C SER A 308 5.74 -7.51 -3.63
N SER A 309 5.06 -7.75 -4.76
CA SER A 309 3.60 -7.62 -4.81
C SER A 309 2.87 -8.72 -4.07
N ALA A 310 3.25 -9.99 -4.27
CA ALA A 310 2.66 -11.10 -3.52
C ALA A 310 2.85 -10.92 -1.99
N TYR A 311 3.99 -10.39 -1.55
CA TYR A 311 4.21 -10.06 -0.13
C TYR A 311 3.35 -8.88 0.37
N ARG A 312 2.99 -7.91 -0.48
CA ARG A 312 1.99 -6.89 -0.11
C ARG A 312 0.61 -7.53 0.05
N ASP A 313 0.20 -8.35 -0.90
CA ASP A 313 -1.09 -9.07 -0.86
C ASP A 313 -1.20 -9.96 0.41
N GLU A 314 -0.12 -10.66 0.78
CA GLU A 314 -0.04 -11.42 2.03
C GLU A 314 -0.09 -10.53 3.29
N VAL A 315 0.59 -9.38 3.29
CA VAL A 315 0.55 -8.41 4.42
C VAL A 315 -0.84 -7.82 4.60
N ASP A 316 -1.55 -7.48 3.51
CA ASP A 316 -2.90 -6.91 3.60
C ASP A 316 -3.94 -7.96 4.02
N VAL A 317 -3.80 -9.23 3.61
CA VAL A 317 -4.58 -10.36 4.16
C VAL A 317 -4.30 -10.56 5.65
N LEU A 318 -3.04 -10.41 6.10
CA LEU A 318 -2.69 -10.46 7.52
C LEU A 318 -3.23 -9.28 8.32
N ARG A 319 -3.33 -8.08 7.71
CA ARG A 319 -3.99 -6.91 8.31
C ARG A 319 -5.49 -7.12 8.49
N GLU A 320 -6.21 -7.53 7.45
CA GLU A 320 -7.65 -7.80 7.55
C GLU A 320 -7.94 -8.89 8.60
N ARG A 321 -7.10 -9.92 8.67
CA ARG A 321 -7.16 -10.97 9.69
C ARG A 321 -6.88 -10.44 11.10
N THR A 322 -5.97 -9.49 11.26
CA THR A 322 -5.66 -8.86 12.56
C THR A 322 -6.83 -8.00 13.02
N GLU A 323 -7.32 -7.08 12.17
CA GLU A 323 -8.50 -6.28 12.50
C GLU A 323 -9.73 -7.16 12.82
N ARG A 324 -9.87 -8.31 12.13
CA ARG A 324 -10.93 -9.27 12.41
C ARG A 324 -10.76 -9.94 13.78
N ALA A 325 -9.53 -10.19 14.23
CA ALA A 325 -9.26 -10.62 15.60
C ALA A 325 -9.62 -9.50 16.60
N ASP A 326 -9.16 -8.27 16.38
CA ASP A 326 -9.45 -7.12 17.25
C ASP A 326 -10.97 -6.90 17.42
N ARG A 327 -11.73 -6.96 16.31
CA ARG A 327 -13.20 -6.89 16.32
C ARG A 327 -13.82 -8.01 17.16
N LEU A 328 -13.32 -9.24 17.05
CA LEU A 328 -13.79 -10.38 17.85
C LEU A 328 -13.38 -10.30 19.32
N GLU A 329 -12.20 -9.74 19.65
CA GLU A 329 -11.78 -9.50 21.04
C GLU A 329 -12.65 -8.43 21.71
N ILE A 330 -13.00 -7.36 20.99
CA ILE A 330 -13.96 -6.34 21.45
C ILE A 330 -15.36 -6.94 21.67
N GLU A 331 -15.81 -7.86 20.81
CA GLU A 331 -17.08 -8.57 21.03
C GLU A 331 -17.00 -9.52 22.23
N LEU A 332 -15.93 -10.32 22.36
CA LEU A 332 -15.71 -11.19 23.52
C LEU A 332 -15.63 -10.39 24.83
N GLN A 333 -15.04 -9.20 24.82
CA GLN A 333 -14.99 -8.31 25.97
C GLN A 333 -16.39 -7.81 26.37
N LYS A 334 -17.20 -7.37 25.40
CA LYS A 334 -18.63 -7.04 25.62
C LYS A 334 -19.46 -8.22 26.09
N PHE A 335 -19.11 -9.46 25.72
CA PHE A 335 -19.77 -10.66 26.22
C PHE A 335 -19.34 -11.01 27.66
N LYS A 336 -18.08 -10.76 28.05
CA LYS A 336 -17.64 -10.86 29.46
C LYS A 336 -18.35 -9.84 30.34
N GLU A 337 -18.47 -8.59 29.90
CA GLU A 337 -19.17 -7.53 30.63
C GLU A 337 -20.65 -7.89 30.87
N LYS A 338 -21.35 -8.35 29.81
CA LYS A 338 -22.73 -8.87 29.93
C LYS A 338 -22.85 -10.11 30.83
N LEU A 339 -21.81 -10.95 30.90
CA LEU A 339 -21.79 -12.08 31.81
C LEU A 339 -21.66 -11.60 33.27
N THR A 340 -20.77 -10.65 33.55
CA THR A 340 -20.65 -10.05 34.89
C THR A 340 -21.91 -9.28 35.32
N ASP A 341 -22.59 -8.59 34.40
CA ASP A 341 -23.90 -7.98 34.65
C ASP A 341 -24.95 -9.05 34.99
N SER A 342 -24.97 -10.16 34.25
CA SER A 342 -25.88 -11.28 34.50
C SER A 342 -25.62 -11.96 35.85
N GLU A 343 -24.36 -12.09 36.25
CA GLU A 343 -23.97 -12.61 37.57
C GLU A 343 -24.35 -11.64 38.70
N PHE A 344 -24.19 -10.33 38.50
CA PHE A 344 -24.66 -9.30 39.43
C PHE A 344 -26.19 -9.35 39.59
N TYR A 345 -26.95 -9.36 38.49
CA TYR A 345 -28.41 -9.42 38.53
C TYR A 345 -28.91 -10.74 39.11
N LYS A 346 -28.26 -11.87 38.82
CA LYS A 346 -28.54 -13.16 39.47
C LYS A 346 -28.36 -13.06 40.99
N THR A 347 -27.21 -12.56 41.44
CA THR A 347 -26.91 -12.37 42.87
C THR A 347 -27.95 -11.46 43.52
N ARG A 348 -28.31 -10.34 42.89
CA ARG A 348 -29.32 -9.42 43.40
C ARG A 348 -30.74 -10.01 43.45
N VAL A 349 -31.08 -10.92 42.53
CA VAL A 349 -32.34 -11.68 42.57
C VAL A 349 -32.30 -12.77 43.65
N GLU A 350 -31.14 -13.34 43.96
CA GLU A 350 -30.97 -14.31 45.05
C GLU A 350 -31.05 -13.62 46.42
N GLU A 351 -30.42 -12.45 46.60
CA GLU A 351 -30.62 -11.55 47.75
C GLU A 351 -32.11 -11.20 47.94
N LEU A 352 -32.77 -10.67 46.91
CA LEU A 352 -34.17 -10.26 46.98
C LEU A 352 -35.13 -11.43 47.24
N ARG A 353 -34.78 -12.66 46.86
CA ARG A 353 -35.55 -13.87 47.20
C ARG A 353 -35.42 -14.20 48.69
N GLU A 354 -34.25 -14.03 49.27
CA GLU A 354 -34.03 -14.30 50.69
C GLU A 354 -34.61 -13.18 51.57
N ASP A 355 -34.52 -11.91 51.16
CA ASP A 355 -35.26 -10.79 51.77
C ASP A 355 -36.77 -11.09 51.79
N ASN A 356 -37.34 -11.57 50.67
CA ASN A 356 -38.75 -11.95 50.60
C ASN A 356 -39.07 -13.20 51.45
N ARG A 357 -38.16 -14.17 51.58
CA ARG A 357 -38.34 -15.31 52.51
C ARG A 357 -38.42 -14.80 53.94
N MET A 358 -37.47 -13.99 54.38
CA MET A 358 -37.43 -13.42 55.73
C MET A 358 -38.68 -12.55 56.02
N LEU A 359 -39.19 -11.82 55.02
CA LEU A 359 -40.45 -11.07 55.12
C LEU A 359 -41.69 -11.99 55.21
N LEU A 360 -41.69 -13.14 54.53
CA LEU A 360 -42.76 -14.14 54.65
C LEU A 360 -42.73 -14.85 56.01
N GLU A 361 -41.56 -15.25 56.50
CA GLU A 361 -41.40 -15.89 57.81
C GLU A 361 -41.76 -14.94 58.96
N THR A 362 -41.37 -13.67 58.88
CA THR A 362 -41.79 -12.65 59.86
C THR A 362 -43.28 -12.31 59.75
N LYS A 363 -43.87 -12.31 58.55
CA LYS A 363 -45.33 -12.21 58.36
C LYS A 363 -46.06 -13.39 59.02
N GLU A 364 -45.63 -14.62 58.76
CA GLU A 364 -46.24 -15.84 59.33
C GLU A 364 -46.13 -15.84 60.87
N MET A 365 -44.98 -15.44 61.42
CA MET A 365 -44.80 -15.24 62.87
C MET A 365 -45.76 -14.19 63.45
N LEU A 366 -46.01 -13.08 62.74
CA LEU A 366 -46.96 -12.05 63.17
C LEU A 366 -48.42 -12.51 63.03
N GLU A 367 -48.77 -13.26 61.99
CA GLU A 367 -50.09 -13.88 61.83
C GLU A 367 -50.35 -14.93 62.91
N GLU A 368 -49.35 -15.74 63.27
CA GLU A 368 -49.38 -16.63 64.43
C GLU A 368 -49.62 -15.88 65.73
N GLN A 369 -48.87 -14.79 66.00
CA GLN A 369 -49.09 -13.96 67.19
C GLN A 369 -50.50 -13.38 67.22
N LEU A 370 -50.98 -12.84 66.10
CA LEU A 370 -52.32 -12.27 65.98
C LEU A 370 -53.40 -13.34 66.17
N GLN A 371 -53.19 -14.57 65.70
CA GLN A 371 -54.10 -15.70 65.92
C GLN A 371 -54.09 -16.19 67.38
N ARG A 372 -52.94 -16.12 68.07
CA ARG A 372 -52.84 -16.35 69.53
C ARG A 372 -53.60 -15.26 70.32
N TRP A 373 -53.52 -14.00 69.89
CA TRP A 373 -54.30 -12.88 70.48
C TRP A 373 -55.81 -13.03 70.23
N ARG A 374 -56.23 -13.42 69.03
CA ARG A 374 -57.64 -13.72 68.71
C ARG A 374 -58.20 -14.82 69.62
N LYS A 375 -57.52 -15.96 69.74
CA LYS A 375 -57.91 -17.05 70.65
C LYS A 375 -58.01 -16.60 72.11
N ARG A 376 -57.12 -15.70 72.55
CA ARG A 376 -57.20 -15.10 73.89
C ARG A 376 -58.44 -14.19 74.04
N SER A 377 -58.78 -13.40 73.01
CA SER A 377 -59.99 -12.56 72.99
C SER A 377 -61.28 -13.38 72.95
N GLU A 378 -61.32 -14.45 72.16
CA GLU A 378 -62.41 -15.44 72.12
C GLU A 378 -62.61 -16.06 73.50
N HIS A 379 -61.52 -16.45 74.18
CA HIS A 379 -61.60 -16.98 75.54
C HIS A 379 -62.11 -15.94 76.55
N VAL A 380 -61.69 -14.67 76.46
CA VAL A 380 -62.26 -13.59 77.28
C VAL A 380 -63.77 -13.45 77.04
N MET A 381 -64.23 -13.47 75.79
CA MET A 381 -65.67 -13.46 75.47
C MET A 381 -66.42 -14.68 76.02
N THR A 382 -65.81 -15.88 76.03
CA THR A 382 -66.43 -17.05 76.68
C THR A 382 -66.60 -16.83 78.18
N LEU A 383 -65.57 -16.33 78.86
CA LEU A 383 -65.58 -16.03 80.30
C LEU A 383 -66.57 -14.89 80.64
N GLU A 384 -66.67 -13.86 79.81
CA GLU A 384 -67.69 -12.82 79.94
C GLU A 384 -69.10 -13.40 79.81
N SER A 385 -69.33 -14.31 78.85
CA SER A 385 -70.62 -15.00 78.70
C SER A 385 -70.96 -15.86 79.92
N GLU A 386 -69.96 -16.48 80.55
CA GLU A 386 -70.12 -17.27 81.78
C GLU A 386 -70.41 -16.37 82.98
N ILE A 387 -69.67 -15.26 83.13
CA ILE A 387 -69.93 -14.24 84.15
C ILE A 387 -71.36 -13.68 84.01
N ILE A 388 -71.86 -13.46 82.79
CA ILE A 388 -73.26 -13.04 82.56
C ILE A 388 -74.24 -14.14 82.98
N LYS A 389 -74.03 -15.40 82.56
CA LYS A 389 -74.87 -16.54 82.98
C LYS A 389 -74.91 -16.72 84.51
N TYR A 390 -73.76 -16.61 85.18
CA TYR A 390 -73.68 -16.71 86.63
C TYR A 390 -74.32 -15.51 87.34
N LYS A 391 -74.18 -14.29 86.81
CA LYS A 391 -74.90 -13.10 87.32
C LYS A 391 -76.42 -13.26 87.17
N GLN A 392 -76.88 -13.76 86.02
CA GLN A 392 -78.30 -14.04 85.79
C GLN A 392 -78.79 -15.08 86.80
N LYS A 393 -78.14 -16.24 86.91
CA LYS A 393 -78.51 -17.28 87.89
C LYS A 393 -78.50 -16.76 89.34
N LEU A 394 -77.56 -15.89 89.70
CA LEU A 394 -77.52 -15.29 91.04
C LEU A 394 -78.70 -14.33 91.27
N ASN A 395 -79.09 -13.57 90.24
CA ASN A 395 -80.29 -12.74 90.27
C ASN A 395 -81.58 -13.58 90.32
N ASP A 396 -81.65 -14.68 89.57
CA ASP A 396 -82.79 -15.61 89.57
C ASP A 396 -82.97 -16.23 90.98
N MET A 397 -81.88 -16.71 91.61
CA MET A 397 -81.91 -17.19 93.01
C MET A 397 -82.24 -16.07 94.02
N ALA A 398 -81.91 -14.80 93.72
CA ALA A 398 -82.28 -13.69 94.59
C ALA A 398 -83.78 -13.38 94.49
N LEU A 399 -84.34 -13.42 93.27
CA LEU A 399 -85.79 -13.29 93.03
C LEU A 399 -86.57 -14.47 93.65
N GLU A 400 -86.06 -15.69 93.53
CA GLU A 400 -86.62 -16.89 94.18
C GLU A 400 -86.63 -16.75 95.71
N ARG A 401 -85.48 -16.36 96.31
CA ARG A 401 -85.37 -16.07 97.75
C ARG A 401 -86.30 -14.94 98.22
N ASP A 402 -86.49 -13.91 97.41
CA ASP A 402 -87.32 -12.76 97.78
C ASP A 402 -88.81 -13.05 97.57
N ALA A 403 -89.18 -13.92 96.62
CA ALA A 403 -90.51 -14.51 96.52
C ALA A 403 -90.80 -15.48 97.69
N ASP A 404 -89.85 -16.33 98.06
CA ASP A 404 -89.94 -17.18 99.27
C ASP A 404 -90.06 -16.34 100.54
N ARG A 405 -89.41 -15.17 100.59
CA ARG A 405 -89.58 -14.21 101.69
C ARG A 405 -90.98 -13.63 101.71
N SER A 406 -91.48 -13.08 100.61
CA SER A 406 -92.85 -12.55 100.57
C SER A 406 -93.88 -13.63 100.86
N LYS A 407 -93.64 -14.89 100.46
CA LYS A 407 -94.49 -16.03 100.83
C LYS A 407 -94.37 -16.42 102.31
N MET A 408 -93.19 -16.26 102.92
CA MET A 408 -93.03 -16.40 104.37
C MET A 408 -93.72 -15.25 105.13
N GLU A 409 -93.70 -14.02 104.57
CA GLU A 409 -94.41 -12.87 105.11
C GLU A 409 -95.94 -13.07 104.99
N GLU A 410 -96.46 -13.51 103.84
CA GLU A 410 -97.85 -13.96 103.64
C GLU A 410 -98.23 -15.05 104.66
N LEU A 411 -97.42 -16.11 104.81
CA LEU A 411 -97.68 -17.18 105.79
C LEU A 411 -97.57 -16.72 107.25
N ILE A 412 -96.78 -15.68 107.55
CA ILE A 412 -96.75 -15.04 108.87
C ILE A 412 -98.01 -14.20 109.06
N GLU A 413 -98.45 -13.45 108.06
CA GLU A 413 -99.72 -12.70 108.10
C GLU A 413 -100.90 -13.66 108.28
N GLU A 414 -101.03 -14.70 107.46
CA GLU A 414 -102.01 -15.79 107.63
C GLU A 414 -101.93 -16.43 109.02
N ASN A 415 -100.72 -16.70 109.55
CA ASN A 415 -100.57 -17.26 110.89
C ASN A 415 -100.99 -16.26 111.98
N THR A 416 -100.72 -14.95 111.83
CA THR A 416 -101.25 -13.94 112.77
C THR A 416 -102.77 -13.76 112.64
N GLN A 417 -103.33 -13.86 111.43
CA GLN A 417 -104.77 -13.87 111.20
C GLN A 417 -105.43 -15.12 111.81
N LEU A 418 -104.83 -16.30 111.63
CA LEU A 418 -105.27 -17.56 112.25
C LEU A 418 -105.11 -17.54 113.77
N GLN A 419 -104.09 -16.87 114.32
CA GLN A 419 -103.96 -16.63 115.76
C GLN A 419 -105.01 -15.63 116.27
N LEU A 420 -105.34 -14.57 115.53
CA LEU A 420 -106.44 -13.65 115.86
C LEU A 420 -107.79 -14.36 115.79
N VAL A 421 -108.03 -15.18 114.76
CA VAL A 421 -109.20 -16.05 114.65
C VAL A 421 -109.24 -17.01 115.83
N ALA A 422 -108.20 -17.79 116.11
CA ALA A 422 -108.16 -18.73 117.24
C ALA A 422 -108.32 -18.04 118.61
N LYS A 423 -107.93 -16.77 118.75
CA LYS A 423 -108.13 -15.96 119.95
C LYS A 423 -109.56 -15.42 120.08
N ASN A 424 -110.28 -15.29 118.97
CA ASN A 424 -111.69 -14.89 118.91
C ASN A 424 -112.65 -16.10 118.91
N LEU A 425 -112.22 -17.27 118.42
CA LEU A 425 -113.04 -18.48 118.23
C LEU A 425 -113.21 -19.32 119.52
N ASN A 426 -113.15 -18.67 120.69
CA ASN A 426 -113.27 -19.33 122.00
C ASN A 426 -114.53 -18.91 122.77
N THR A 427 -115.49 -18.28 122.09
CA THR A 427 -116.85 -17.98 122.59
C THR A 427 -117.88 -18.17 121.48
N THR A 428 -118.70 -19.22 121.60
CA THR A 428 -120.02 -19.49 120.96
C THR A 428 -120.14 -19.31 119.43
N LEU A 429 -120.30 -20.37 118.63
CA LEU A 429 -121.47 -21.27 118.50
C LEU A 429 -122.71 -20.63 117.81
N ASP A 430 -123.01 -21.20 116.63
CA ASP A 430 -124.31 -21.43 115.97
C ASP A 430 -125.24 -20.27 115.53
N MET A 431 -125.86 -20.52 114.36
CA MET A 431 -127.07 -19.89 113.77
C MET A 431 -126.93 -18.44 113.24
N ASP A 432 -127.54 -18.03 112.11
CA ASP A 432 -128.05 -18.78 110.93
C ASP A 432 -128.12 -17.81 109.70
N LYS A 433 -128.54 -18.32 108.53
CA LYS A 433 -128.55 -17.68 107.21
C LYS A 433 -129.47 -16.46 107.05
N SER A 434 -128.97 -15.45 106.34
CA SER A 434 -129.64 -14.65 105.28
C SER A 434 -128.57 -13.74 104.62
N PHE A 435 -128.59 -13.30 103.35
CA PHE A 435 -129.62 -13.14 102.31
C PHE A 435 -129.00 -13.35 100.89
N SER A 436 -129.81 -13.09 99.85
CA SER A 436 -129.51 -12.76 98.43
C SER A 436 -129.04 -13.83 97.45
N ASP A 437 -129.86 -13.94 96.39
CA ASP A 437 -129.55 -14.04 94.96
C ASP A 437 -128.95 -15.32 94.36
N ASN A 438 -129.85 -15.99 93.62
CA ASN A 438 -129.66 -16.72 92.37
C ASN A 438 -128.88 -18.05 92.43
N ASP A 439 -129.69 -19.09 92.47
CA ASP A 439 -129.51 -20.34 91.72
C ASP A 439 -128.82 -20.14 90.35
N GLU A 440 -128.03 -21.14 89.93
CA GLU A 440 -128.49 -21.94 88.77
C GLU A 440 -127.97 -23.40 88.82
N GLU A 441 -128.79 -24.28 88.25
CA GLU A 441 -128.64 -25.72 87.97
C GLU A 441 -127.61 -26.58 88.74
N CYS A 442 -128.14 -27.27 89.75
CA CYS A 442 -127.74 -28.64 90.08
C CYS A 442 -128.59 -29.65 89.28
N ASN A 443 -127.97 -30.62 88.61
CA ASN A 443 -128.63 -31.82 88.08
C ASN A 443 -127.59 -32.96 88.00
N SER A 444 -127.77 -34.07 88.74
CA SER A 444 -128.52 -35.29 88.37
C SER A 444 -127.73 -36.20 87.40
N GLY A 445 -127.61 -37.51 87.61
CA GLY A 445 -128.72 -38.48 87.60
C GLY A 445 -128.63 -39.27 86.28
N ASP A 446 -128.88 -40.58 86.21
CA ASP A 446 -129.81 -41.37 87.01
C ASP A 446 -129.21 -42.32 88.07
N ASN A 447 -130.01 -42.56 89.11
CA ASN A 447 -130.05 -43.80 89.87
C ASN A 447 -131.15 -44.71 89.30
N SER A 448 -131.20 -45.98 89.69
CA SER A 448 -132.46 -46.74 89.64
C SER A 448 -132.64 -47.65 90.86
N LEU A 449 -133.90 -47.78 91.27
CA LEU A 449 -134.39 -48.20 92.59
C LEU A 449 -133.98 -47.24 93.74
N SER A 450 -134.90 -46.79 94.61
CA SER A 450 -136.31 -47.16 94.76
C SER A 450 -137.23 -45.98 95.12
N GLU A 451 -138.48 -46.07 94.68
CA GLU A 451 -139.62 -45.36 95.27
C GLU A 451 -140.75 -46.37 95.54
N GLN A 452 -141.37 -46.31 96.72
CA GLN A 452 -142.63 -46.98 97.01
C GLN A 452 -143.46 -46.22 98.07
N LEU A 453 -144.70 -45.89 97.68
CA LEU A 453 -145.89 -45.58 98.49
C LEU A 453 -145.74 -44.54 99.63
N THR A 454 -146.36 -43.36 99.56
CA THR A 454 -147.80 -43.03 99.33
C THR A 454 -148.75 -43.56 100.41
N ASN A 455 -149.39 -42.64 101.17
CA ASN A 455 -150.84 -42.54 101.43
C ASN A 455 -151.12 -41.62 102.64
N ASN A 456 -151.93 -40.57 102.45
CA ASN A 456 -152.75 -40.00 103.52
C ASN A 456 -154.21 -40.07 103.07
N ALA A 457 -155.09 -40.52 103.98
CA ALA A 457 -156.55 -40.61 103.89
C ALA A 457 -157.19 -40.33 102.52
N GLN A 458 -157.66 -41.41 101.87
CA GLN A 458 -158.46 -41.40 100.64
C GLN A 458 -159.61 -40.36 100.65
N THR A 459 -160.10 -40.04 99.45
CA THR A 459 -161.41 -39.39 99.18
C THR A 459 -161.48 -37.86 99.27
N ARG A 460 -160.44 -37.14 99.70
CA ARG A 460 -160.30 -35.68 99.36
C ARG A 460 -159.45 -35.42 98.12
N ALA A 461 -158.59 -36.36 97.70
CA ALA A 461 -157.68 -36.21 96.56
C ALA A 461 -158.40 -36.08 95.19
N ILE A 462 -159.51 -36.82 95.01
CA ILE A 462 -160.13 -37.14 93.72
C ILE A 462 -160.56 -35.89 92.89
N LYS A 463 -160.78 -34.73 93.52
CA LYS A 463 -161.12 -33.49 92.80
C LYS A 463 -159.93 -32.65 92.33
N LEU A 464 -158.74 -32.81 92.92
CA LEU A 464 -157.53 -32.11 92.49
C LEU A 464 -156.65 -32.98 91.57
N GLU A 465 -156.68 -34.31 91.73
CA GLU A 465 -155.95 -35.25 90.87
C GLU A 465 -156.34 -35.14 89.39
N LEU A 466 -157.61 -34.86 89.08
CA LEU A 466 -158.12 -34.76 87.70
C LEU A 466 -157.60 -33.53 86.95
N GLU A 467 -157.34 -32.42 87.65
CA GLU A 467 -156.80 -31.21 87.06
C GLU A 467 -155.27 -31.29 86.95
N ASN A 468 -154.61 -31.81 88.00
CA ASN A 468 -153.16 -31.95 88.04
C ASN A 468 -152.64 -33.01 87.02
N ARG A 469 -153.37 -34.12 86.80
CA ARG A 469 -153.04 -35.10 85.75
C ARG A 469 -153.01 -34.50 84.34
N ARG A 470 -153.86 -33.50 84.06
CA ARG A 470 -153.93 -32.87 82.73
C ARG A 470 -152.73 -31.96 82.47
N LEU A 471 -152.17 -31.35 83.51
CA LEU A 471 -150.97 -30.53 83.43
C LEU A 471 -149.69 -31.39 83.38
N ALA A 472 -149.62 -32.46 84.18
CA ALA A 472 -148.50 -33.40 84.16
C ALA A 472 -148.27 -34.02 82.77
N ALA A 473 -149.33 -34.53 82.14
CA ALA A 473 -149.24 -35.15 80.81
C ALA A 473 -148.74 -34.19 79.69
N ALA A 474 -148.99 -32.88 79.84
CA ALA A 474 -148.46 -31.87 78.91
C ALA A 474 -146.97 -31.56 79.19
N LEU A 475 -146.54 -31.64 80.45
CA LEU A 475 -145.15 -31.45 80.86
C LEU A 475 -144.24 -32.59 80.39
N ASP A 476 -144.69 -33.84 80.52
CA ASP A 476 -143.90 -34.99 80.10
C ASP A 476 -143.74 -35.05 78.57
N GLN A 477 -144.79 -34.71 77.81
CA GLN A 477 -144.72 -34.61 76.35
C GLN A 477 -143.75 -33.49 75.89
N LEU A 478 -143.64 -32.38 76.63
CA LEU A 478 -142.64 -31.35 76.38
C LEU A 478 -141.22 -31.83 76.70
N LYS A 479 -141.02 -32.59 77.79
CA LYS A 479 -139.71 -33.19 78.13
C LYS A 479 -139.25 -34.23 77.11
N GLU A 480 -140.14 -35.09 76.60
CA GLU A 480 -139.81 -36.00 75.50
C GLU A 480 -139.39 -35.21 74.25
N SER A 481 -140.09 -34.11 73.93
CA SER A 481 -139.73 -33.28 72.77
C SER A 481 -138.35 -32.62 72.91
N SER A 482 -138.01 -32.05 74.07
CA SER A 482 -136.70 -31.42 74.30
C SER A 482 -135.57 -32.45 74.40
N PHE A 483 -135.83 -33.65 74.92
CA PHE A 483 -134.87 -34.76 74.92
C PHE A 483 -134.60 -35.29 73.51
N HIS A 484 -135.62 -35.36 72.65
CA HIS A 484 -135.43 -35.71 71.24
C HIS A 484 -134.73 -34.61 70.45
N GLU A 485 -135.00 -33.32 70.71
CA GLU A 485 -134.25 -32.22 70.11
C GLU A 485 -132.77 -32.22 70.55
N SER A 486 -132.48 -32.38 71.86
CA SER A 486 -131.10 -32.42 72.35
C SER A 486 -130.34 -33.65 71.84
N THR A 487 -130.97 -34.82 71.80
CA THR A 487 -130.39 -36.05 71.21
C THR A 487 -130.09 -35.87 69.73
N ASN A 488 -131.01 -35.27 68.95
CA ASN A 488 -130.75 -34.94 67.56
C ASN A 488 -129.62 -33.92 67.41
N LYS A 489 -129.54 -32.91 68.29
CA LYS A 489 -128.47 -31.91 68.28
C LYS A 489 -127.09 -32.52 68.57
N ILE A 490 -127.02 -33.45 69.51
CA ILE A 490 -125.81 -34.24 69.79
C ILE A 490 -125.44 -35.08 68.55
N LEU A 491 -126.41 -35.76 67.93
CA LEU A 491 -126.18 -36.56 66.72
C LEU A 491 -125.75 -35.72 65.50
N GLU A 492 -126.20 -34.47 65.39
CA GLU A 492 -125.67 -33.50 64.41
C GLU A 492 -124.22 -33.14 64.72
N LEU A 493 -123.93 -32.75 65.97
CA LEU A 493 -122.57 -32.39 66.41
C LEU A 493 -121.57 -33.55 66.27
N GLU A 494 -122.01 -34.80 66.47
CA GLU A 494 -121.17 -35.98 66.19
C GLU A 494 -120.91 -36.20 64.70
N LYS A 495 -121.92 -35.98 63.83
CA LYS A 495 -121.73 -36.01 62.37
C LYS A 495 -120.78 -34.91 61.92
N GLU A 496 -120.89 -33.70 62.47
CA GLU A 496 -119.98 -32.59 62.17
C GLU A 496 -118.57 -32.85 62.72
N LYS A 497 -118.42 -33.33 63.96
CA LYS A 497 -117.14 -33.77 64.53
C LYS A 497 -116.45 -34.83 63.67
N LYS A 498 -117.20 -35.83 63.18
CA LYS A 498 -116.66 -36.87 62.30
C LYS A 498 -116.29 -36.33 60.91
N LYS A 499 -117.09 -35.42 60.36
CA LYS A 499 -116.82 -34.72 59.08
C LYS A 499 -115.60 -33.78 59.17
N LEU A 500 -115.40 -33.12 60.31
CA LEU A 500 -114.23 -32.30 60.61
C LEU A 500 -112.98 -33.16 60.86
N GLY A 501 -113.11 -34.30 61.54
CA GLY A 501 -112.04 -35.29 61.70
C GLY A 501 -111.52 -35.81 60.36
N LEU A 502 -112.41 -36.31 59.50
CA LEU A 502 -112.07 -36.74 58.13
C LEU A 502 -111.43 -35.60 57.30
N LYS A 503 -111.85 -34.34 57.51
CA LYS A 503 -111.26 -33.19 56.84
C LYS A 503 -109.87 -32.82 57.39
N LEU A 504 -109.63 -33.01 58.70
CA LEU A 504 -108.30 -32.87 59.30
C LEU A 504 -107.36 -33.96 58.79
N GLU A 505 -107.80 -35.21 58.74
CA GLU A 505 -107.03 -36.34 58.17
C GLU A 505 -106.65 -36.05 56.70
N GLN A 506 -107.62 -35.66 55.86
CA GLN A 506 -107.35 -35.29 54.45
C GLN A 506 -106.39 -34.09 54.30
N MET A 507 -106.49 -33.09 55.18
CA MET A 507 -105.55 -31.96 55.19
C MET A 507 -104.15 -32.38 55.68
N GLN A 508 -104.07 -33.29 56.65
CA GLN A 508 -102.81 -33.81 57.17
C GLN A 508 -102.09 -34.71 56.16
N GLU A 509 -102.81 -35.58 55.44
CA GLU A 509 -102.29 -36.31 54.28
C GLU A 509 -101.80 -35.36 53.18
N SER A 510 -102.54 -34.29 52.90
CA SER A 510 -102.16 -33.29 51.90
C SER A 510 -100.86 -32.56 52.29
N VAL A 511 -100.73 -32.16 53.56
CA VAL A 511 -99.50 -31.54 54.11
C VAL A 511 -98.33 -32.52 54.10
N GLN A 512 -98.54 -33.80 54.45
CA GLN A 512 -97.49 -34.82 54.36
C GLN A 512 -97.04 -35.04 52.90
N ARG A 513 -97.99 -35.12 51.96
CA ARG A 513 -97.70 -35.28 50.52
C ARG A 513 -96.93 -34.10 49.94
N LEU A 514 -97.32 -32.87 50.27
CA LEU A 514 -96.61 -31.65 49.87
C LEU A 514 -95.22 -31.55 50.53
N SER A 515 -95.09 -31.94 51.80
CA SER A 515 -93.80 -32.02 52.49
C SER A 515 -92.87 -33.05 51.84
N GLN A 516 -93.39 -34.22 51.47
CA GLN A 516 -92.63 -35.23 50.75
C GLN A 516 -92.20 -34.73 49.36
N GLN A 517 -93.11 -34.12 48.59
CA GLN A 517 -92.79 -33.53 47.28
C GLN A 517 -91.74 -32.41 47.38
N ASN A 518 -91.78 -31.57 48.42
CA ASN A 518 -90.74 -30.57 48.66
C ASN A 518 -89.39 -31.21 48.98
N ASN A 519 -89.34 -32.25 49.83
CA ASN A 519 -88.11 -33.00 50.10
C ASN A 519 -87.54 -33.67 48.84
N GLU A 520 -88.41 -34.24 47.99
CA GLU A 520 -88.01 -34.83 46.70
C GLU A 520 -87.43 -33.76 45.76
N LEU A 521 -88.05 -32.58 45.66
CA LEU A 521 -87.53 -31.45 44.88
C LEU A 521 -86.21 -30.90 45.45
N GLU A 522 -86.08 -30.76 46.78
CA GLU A 522 -84.84 -30.31 47.43
C GLU A 522 -83.68 -31.29 47.20
N ASN A 523 -83.95 -32.60 47.18
CA ASN A 523 -82.96 -33.60 46.81
C ASN A 523 -82.55 -33.45 45.33
N VAL A 524 -83.51 -33.34 44.40
CA VAL A 524 -83.21 -33.12 42.97
C VAL A 524 -82.42 -31.83 42.72
N PHE A 525 -82.72 -30.73 43.43
CA PHE A 525 -81.92 -29.51 43.36
C PHE A 525 -80.50 -29.69 43.92
N ARG A 526 -80.33 -30.46 45.00
CA ARG A 526 -79.02 -30.77 45.58
C ARG A 526 -78.17 -31.62 44.62
N ASP A 527 -78.76 -32.64 44.03
CA ASP A 527 -78.10 -33.54 43.08
C ASP A 527 -77.70 -32.78 41.80
N ALA A 528 -78.59 -31.93 41.27
CA ALA A 528 -78.29 -31.06 40.13
C ALA A 528 -77.18 -30.03 40.43
N LEU A 529 -77.12 -29.48 41.64
CA LEU A 529 -76.01 -28.61 42.08
C LEU A 529 -74.69 -29.37 42.20
N GLU A 530 -74.71 -30.62 42.69
CA GLU A 530 -73.54 -31.48 42.72
C GLU A 530 -73.06 -31.89 41.32
N GLU A 531 -73.96 -32.25 40.41
CA GLU A 531 -73.62 -32.58 39.03
C GLU A 531 -73.04 -31.37 38.29
N ASN A 532 -73.66 -30.19 38.42
CA ASN A 532 -73.14 -28.96 37.84
C ASN A 532 -71.75 -28.61 38.40
N LYS A 533 -71.51 -28.81 39.71
CA LYS A 533 -70.18 -28.68 40.32
C LYS A 533 -69.16 -29.69 39.79
N LYS A 534 -69.55 -30.95 39.57
CA LYS A 534 -68.71 -31.99 38.95
C LYS A 534 -68.39 -31.64 37.49
N MET A 535 -69.35 -31.09 36.75
CA MET A 535 -69.18 -30.62 35.38
C MET A 535 -68.26 -29.40 35.29
N GLN A 536 -68.39 -28.43 36.19
CA GLN A 536 -67.48 -27.28 36.26
C GLN A 536 -66.04 -27.72 36.56
N ILE A 537 -65.82 -28.59 37.55
CA ILE A 537 -64.49 -29.15 37.85
C ILE A 537 -63.92 -29.88 36.62
N THR A 538 -64.76 -30.60 35.87
CA THR A 538 -64.35 -31.30 34.64
C THR A 538 -63.99 -30.34 33.51
N LEU A 539 -64.70 -29.21 33.39
CA LEU A 539 -64.38 -28.12 32.47
C LEU A 539 -63.06 -27.44 32.84
N ASP A 540 -62.88 -27.06 34.10
CA ASP A 540 -61.65 -26.44 34.62
C ASP A 540 -60.42 -27.36 34.40
N GLN A 541 -60.59 -28.67 34.60
CA GLN A 541 -59.54 -29.66 34.33
C GLN A 541 -59.24 -29.79 32.83
N ARG A 542 -60.27 -29.84 31.97
CA ARG A 542 -60.08 -29.84 30.51
C ARG A 542 -59.41 -28.57 30.00
N GLN A 543 -59.78 -27.41 30.53
CA GLN A 543 -59.20 -26.14 30.15
C GLN A 543 -57.71 -26.08 30.56
N LYS A 544 -57.37 -26.45 31.80
CA LYS A 544 -55.96 -26.54 32.24
C LYS A 544 -55.15 -27.56 31.42
N ALA A 545 -55.74 -28.69 31.04
CA ALA A 545 -55.11 -29.66 30.16
C ALA A 545 -54.87 -29.11 28.74
N TYR A 546 -55.82 -28.34 28.20
CA TYR A 546 -55.69 -27.68 26.90
C TYR A 546 -54.65 -26.55 26.92
N GLU A 547 -54.65 -25.72 27.96
CA GLU A 547 -53.65 -24.66 28.20
C GLU A 547 -52.23 -25.25 28.30
N LYS A 548 -52.06 -26.33 29.08
CA LYS A 548 -50.79 -27.07 29.18
C LYS A 548 -50.36 -27.66 27.83
N GLN A 549 -51.27 -28.31 27.11
CA GLN A 549 -50.98 -28.85 25.77
C GLN A 549 -50.63 -27.74 24.76
N SER A 550 -51.24 -26.55 24.88
CA SER A 550 -50.90 -25.40 24.04
C SER A 550 -49.50 -24.87 24.37
N GLN A 551 -49.13 -24.79 25.64
CA GLN A 551 -47.77 -24.41 26.07
C GLN A 551 -46.73 -25.42 25.62
N GLU A 552 -47.02 -26.73 25.71
CA GLU A 552 -46.14 -27.80 25.24
C GLU A 552 -45.89 -27.69 23.71
N ARG A 553 -46.94 -27.47 22.91
CA ARG A 553 -46.81 -27.22 21.46
C ARG A 553 -46.02 -25.95 21.14
N GLU A 554 -46.16 -24.89 21.94
CA GLU A 554 -45.43 -23.64 21.72
C GLU A 554 -43.93 -23.80 22.03
N ILE A 555 -43.61 -24.56 23.08
CA ILE A 555 -42.23 -24.96 23.41
C ILE A 555 -41.65 -25.88 22.32
N GLU A 556 -42.43 -26.79 21.75
CA GLU A 556 -42.02 -27.61 20.60
C GLU A 556 -41.80 -26.77 19.34
N ARG A 557 -42.67 -25.79 19.05
CA ARG A 557 -42.48 -24.82 17.96
C ARG A 557 -41.20 -24.01 18.12
N SER A 558 -40.92 -23.50 19.33
CA SER A 558 -39.66 -22.80 19.61
C SER A 558 -38.46 -23.69 19.33
N LYS A 559 -38.46 -24.93 19.83
CA LYS A 559 -37.37 -25.90 19.60
C LYS A 559 -37.19 -26.24 18.12
N ILE A 560 -38.26 -26.39 17.36
CA ILE A 560 -38.19 -26.62 15.91
C ILE A 560 -37.56 -25.41 15.22
N MET A 561 -37.98 -24.20 15.55
CA MET A 561 -37.44 -22.96 14.96
C MET A 561 -35.95 -22.74 15.32
N ASP A 562 -35.54 -23.11 16.54
CA ASP A 562 -34.12 -23.10 16.95
C ASP A 562 -33.30 -24.17 16.20
N LEU A 563 -33.86 -25.36 15.97
CA LEU A 563 -33.23 -26.42 15.17
C LEU A 563 -33.12 -26.06 13.69
N GLU A 564 -34.16 -25.45 13.10
CA GLU A 564 -34.15 -24.93 11.73
C GLU A 564 -33.05 -23.87 11.56
N LYS A 565 -32.95 -22.93 12.52
CA LYS A 565 -31.89 -21.92 12.57
C LYS A 565 -30.49 -22.53 12.73
N HIS A 566 -30.36 -23.63 13.48
CA HIS A 566 -29.09 -24.36 13.60
C HIS A 566 -28.72 -25.12 12.32
N ILE A 567 -29.69 -25.76 11.65
CA ILE A 567 -29.52 -26.41 10.34
C ILE A 567 -29.12 -25.38 9.28
N GLU A 568 -29.73 -24.21 9.27
CA GLU A 568 -29.37 -23.10 8.37
C GLU A 568 -27.93 -22.58 8.62
N SER A 569 -27.51 -22.52 9.89
CA SER A 569 -26.12 -22.21 10.25
C SER A 569 -25.14 -23.28 9.76
N LEU A 570 -25.50 -24.56 9.92
CA LEU A 570 -24.70 -25.70 9.45
C LEU A 570 -24.63 -25.78 7.91
N ASN A 571 -25.70 -25.42 7.19
CA ASN A 571 -25.69 -25.31 5.73
C ASN A 571 -24.75 -24.19 5.25
N LYS A 572 -24.73 -23.04 5.94
CA LYS A 572 -23.81 -21.93 5.65
C LYS A 572 -22.36 -22.32 5.91
N GLU A 573 -22.05 -22.97 7.02
CA GLU A 573 -20.68 -23.46 7.26
C GLU A 573 -20.30 -24.57 6.27
N LYS A 574 -21.23 -25.47 5.89
CA LYS A 574 -21.00 -26.47 4.84
C LYS A 574 -20.67 -25.82 3.50
N GLN A 575 -21.43 -24.81 3.07
CA GLN A 575 -21.14 -24.07 1.83
C GLN A 575 -19.77 -23.37 1.92
N ARG A 576 -19.48 -22.70 3.04
CA ARG A 576 -18.19 -22.06 3.30
C ARG A 576 -17.03 -23.04 3.24
N VAL A 577 -17.14 -24.21 3.88
CA VAL A 577 -16.13 -25.29 3.84
C VAL A 577 -15.99 -25.85 2.42
N GLN A 578 -17.09 -26.01 1.67
CA GLN A 578 -17.03 -26.44 0.28
C GLN A 578 -16.28 -25.43 -0.60
N THR A 579 -16.62 -24.13 -0.53
CA THR A 579 -15.91 -23.07 -1.25
C THR A 579 -14.43 -22.99 -0.85
N LEU A 580 -14.11 -23.24 0.42
CA LEU A 580 -12.73 -23.31 0.90
C LEU A 580 -11.99 -24.52 0.27
N ASN A 581 -12.63 -25.67 0.20
CA ASN A 581 -12.06 -26.89 -0.39
C ASN A 581 -11.86 -26.74 -1.91
N GLU A 582 -12.82 -26.14 -2.63
CA GLU A 582 -12.69 -25.79 -4.05
C GLU A 582 -11.59 -24.76 -4.31
N SER A 583 -11.26 -23.91 -3.34
CA SER A 583 -10.14 -22.96 -3.40
C SER A 583 -8.79 -23.65 -3.12
N VAL A 584 -8.74 -24.54 -2.12
CA VAL A 584 -7.57 -25.37 -1.82
C VAL A 584 -7.23 -26.30 -2.98
N GLN A 585 -8.23 -26.94 -3.61
CA GLN A 585 -8.02 -27.78 -4.78
C GLN A 585 -7.41 -26.98 -5.94
N ARG A 586 -7.99 -25.84 -6.32
CA ARG A 586 -7.41 -24.97 -7.35
C ARG A 586 -5.97 -24.56 -7.05
N ARG A 587 -5.67 -24.22 -5.79
CA ARG A 587 -4.30 -23.90 -5.36
C ARG A 587 -3.36 -25.11 -5.41
N ALA A 588 -3.86 -26.32 -5.19
CA ALA A 588 -3.09 -27.56 -5.39
C ALA A 588 -2.82 -27.81 -6.88
N ASP A 589 -3.84 -27.71 -7.74
CA ASP A 589 -3.73 -27.88 -9.20
C ASP A 589 -2.77 -26.85 -9.82
N ASP A 590 -2.78 -25.60 -9.30
CA ASP A 590 -1.87 -24.53 -9.72
C ASP A 590 -0.43 -24.77 -9.25
N LEU A 591 -0.24 -25.33 -8.04
CA LEU A 591 1.08 -25.74 -7.54
C LEU A 591 1.64 -26.95 -8.29
N GLU A 592 0.81 -27.93 -8.63
CA GLU A 592 1.19 -29.09 -9.44
C GLU A 592 1.65 -28.62 -10.83
N ARG A 593 0.87 -27.78 -11.51
CA ARG A 593 1.28 -27.14 -12.77
C ARG A 593 2.57 -26.33 -12.64
N MET A 594 2.82 -25.67 -11.51
CA MET A 594 4.07 -24.95 -11.26
C MET A 594 5.27 -25.89 -11.08
N VAL A 595 5.12 -27.00 -10.36
CA VAL A 595 6.14 -28.05 -10.22
C VAL A 595 6.47 -28.65 -11.59
N ASP A 596 5.45 -28.89 -12.41
CA ASP A 596 5.58 -29.39 -13.78
C ASP A 596 6.40 -28.43 -14.67
N THR A 597 6.16 -27.11 -14.59
CA THR A 597 6.98 -26.13 -15.30
C THR A 597 8.41 -26.03 -14.77
N ARG A 598 8.62 -26.09 -13.45
CA ARG A 598 9.97 -26.05 -12.86
C ARG A 598 10.78 -27.30 -13.18
N THR A 599 10.13 -28.46 -13.28
CA THR A 599 10.79 -29.72 -13.69
C THR A 599 11.32 -29.60 -15.12
N LYS A 600 10.50 -29.08 -16.04
CA LYS A 600 10.88 -28.84 -17.45
C LYS A 600 11.97 -27.77 -17.60
N GLU A 601 11.98 -26.75 -16.76
CA GLU A 601 13.10 -25.80 -16.69
C GLU A 601 14.40 -26.48 -16.22
N ILE A 602 14.34 -27.30 -15.16
CA ILE A 602 15.50 -28.05 -14.63
C ILE A 602 16.07 -29.01 -15.69
N GLU A 603 15.21 -29.71 -16.43
CA GLU A 603 15.61 -30.58 -17.56
C GLU A 603 16.36 -29.77 -18.63
N GLN A 604 15.82 -28.62 -19.06
CA GLN A 604 16.51 -27.72 -20.01
C GLN A 604 17.84 -27.16 -19.47
N TYR A 605 17.95 -26.92 -18.16
CA TYR A 605 19.22 -26.50 -17.56
C TYR A 605 20.23 -27.66 -17.49
N ALA A 606 19.79 -28.90 -17.30
CA ALA A 606 20.65 -30.08 -17.36
C ALA A 606 21.20 -30.34 -18.78
N GLU A 607 20.36 -30.25 -19.82
CA GLU A 607 20.79 -30.33 -21.22
C GLU A 607 21.81 -29.24 -21.59
N LYS A 608 21.59 -28.01 -21.13
CA LYS A 608 22.53 -26.89 -21.31
C LYS A 608 23.84 -27.15 -20.57
N LEU A 609 23.80 -27.70 -19.35
CA LEU A 609 25.00 -28.06 -18.59
C LEU A 609 25.84 -29.12 -19.33
N GLU A 610 25.20 -30.17 -19.85
CA GLU A 610 25.88 -31.22 -20.62
C GLU A 610 26.49 -30.66 -21.92
N SER A 611 25.82 -29.71 -22.57
CA SER A 611 26.36 -28.97 -23.73
C SER A 611 27.58 -28.12 -23.35
N PHE A 612 27.53 -27.38 -22.24
CA PHE A 612 28.69 -26.64 -21.73
C PHE A 612 29.86 -27.55 -21.36
N GLU A 613 29.62 -28.72 -20.79
CA GLU A 613 30.67 -29.70 -20.43
C GLU A 613 31.35 -30.27 -21.69
N LYS A 614 30.58 -30.60 -22.74
CA LYS A 614 31.10 -30.99 -24.05
C LYS A 614 31.91 -29.88 -24.72
N ASN A 615 31.43 -28.63 -24.68
CA ASN A 615 32.14 -27.48 -25.23
C ASN A 615 33.46 -27.22 -24.49
N LYS A 616 33.45 -27.31 -23.15
CA LYS A 616 34.64 -27.23 -22.29
C LYS A 616 35.67 -28.31 -22.61
N GLN A 617 35.23 -29.55 -22.86
CA GLN A 617 36.12 -30.62 -23.32
C GLN A 617 36.71 -30.33 -24.71
N CYS A 618 35.91 -29.86 -25.66
CA CYS A 618 36.38 -29.43 -26.99
C CYS A 618 37.42 -28.30 -26.90
N VAL A 619 37.21 -27.31 -26.01
CA VAL A 619 38.18 -26.23 -25.75
C VAL A 619 39.50 -26.78 -25.21
N TYR A 620 39.50 -27.74 -24.28
CA TYR A 620 40.75 -28.37 -23.82
C TYR A 620 41.47 -29.17 -24.93
N GLU A 621 40.73 -29.82 -25.82
CA GLU A 621 41.31 -30.48 -27.00
C GLU A 621 41.91 -29.48 -27.99
N LEU A 622 41.26 -28.34 -28.21
CA LEU A 622 41.79 -27.27 -29.06
C LEU A 622 43.02 -26.60 -28.42
N GLN A 623 43.00 -26.34 -27.11
CA GLN A 623 44.14 -25.83 -26.34
C GLN A 623 45.34 -26.78 -26.44
N THR A 624 45.15 -28.09 -26.31
CA THR A 624 46.25 -29.07 -26.39
C THR A 624 46.79 -29.24 -27.83
N LYS A 625 45.93 -29.10 -28.86
CA LYS A 625 46.35 -29.01 -30.27
C LYS A 625 47.16 -27.74 -30.51
N LEU A 626 46.66 -26.56 -30.12
CA LEU A 626 47.34 -25.27 -30.24
C LEU A 626 48.72 -25.30 -29.56
N ASN A 627 48.78 -25.68 -28.28
CA ASN A 627 50.03 -25.83 -27.52
C ASN A 627 51.03 -26.81 -28.18
N THR A 628 50.59 -27.67 -29.12
CA THR A 628 51.46 -28.59 -29.88
C THR A 628 51.96 -27.94 -31.16
N CYS A 629 51.07 -27.32 -31.94
CA CYS A 629 51.43 -26.54 -33.12
C CYS A 629 52.38 -25.37 -32.78
N GLU A 630 52.23 -24.72 -31.62
CA GLU A 630 53.16 -23.70 -31.13
C GLU A 630 54.57 -24.26 -30.86
N ARG A 631 54.67 -25.45 -30.28
CA ARG A 631 55.96 -26.12 -30.03
C ARG A 631 56.63 -26.53 -31.35
N GLU A 632 55.86 -27.01 -32.31
CA GLU A 632 56.34 -27.34 -33.66
C GLU A 632 56.81 -26.08 -34.40
N ASN A 633 56.02 -25.01 -34.40
CA ASN A 633 56.36 -23.72 -35.02
C ASN A 633 57.61 -23.09 -34.35
N ALA A 634 57.74 -23.17 -33.03
CA ALA A 634 58.95 -22.75 -32.32
C ALA A 634 60.19 -23.63 -32.61
N SER A 635 60.00 -24.88 -33.03
CA SER A 635 61.07 -25.75 -33.53
C SER A 635 61.47 -25.38 -34.95
N LEU A 636 60.49 -25.25 -35.86
CA LEU A 636 60.69 -24.84 -37.25
C LEU A 636 61.34 -23.45 -37.34
N THR A 637 60.95 -22.51 -36.48
CA THR A 637 61.58 -21.18 -36.39
C THR A 637 63.07 -21.28 -36.04
N LYS A 638 63.46 -22.17 -35.11
CA LYS A 638 64.89 -22.40 -34.77
C LYS A 638 65.64 -23.08 -35.90
N GLU A 639 64.99 -23.96 -36.66
CA GLU A 639 65.57 -24.60 -37.85
C GLU A 639 65.77 -23.58 -38.98
N VAL A 640 64.79 -22.72 -39.24
CA VAL A 640 64.90 -21.59 -40.18
C VAL A 640 66.04 -20.63 -39.78
N SER A 641 66.22 -20.31 -38.49
CA SER A 641 67.36 -19.50 -38.04
C SER A 641 68.70 -20.19 -38.32
N LYS A 642 68.85 -21.47 -38.00
CA LYS A 642 70.07 -22.25 -38.32
C LYS A 642 70.34 -22.32 -39.83
N LEU A 643 69.29 -22.46 -40.65
CA LEU A 643 69.42 -22.46 -42.11
C LEU A 643 69.86 -21.09 -42.64
N LYS A 644 69.43 -19.98 -42.01
CA LYS A 644 69.95 -18.63 -42.30
C LYS A 644 71.40 -18.47 -41.88
N GLU A 645 71.77 -18.85 -40.67
CA GLU A 645 73.16 -18.84 -40.16
C GLU A 645 74.10 -19.64 -41.08
N ASN A 646 73.69 -20.85 -41.49
CA ASN A 646 74.44 -21.67 -42.44
C ASN A 646 74.55 -21.03 -43.84
N LEU A 647 73.51 -20.35 -44.31
CA LEU A 647 73.50 -19.69 -45.63
C LEU A 647 74.37 -18.42 -45.61
N GLU A 648 74.35 -17.66 -44.52
CA GLU A 648 75.23 -16.50 -44.30
C GLU A 648 76.70 -16.95 -44.23
N GLN A 649 77.02 -18.02 -43.48
CA GLN A 649 78.35 -18.62 -43.50
C GLN A 649 78.76 -19.05 -44.92
N LYS A 650 77.85 -19.64 -45.72
CA LYS A 650 78.15 -20.04 -47.10
C LYS A 650 78.29 -18.85 -48.06
N SER A 651 77.66 -17.71 -47.79
CA SER A 651 77.98 -16.47 -48.50
C SER A 651 79.41 -16.02 -48.21
N VAL A 652 79.78 -15.90 -46.93
CA VAL A 652 81.14 -15.47 -46.52
C VAL A 652 82.23 -16.41 -47.04
N GLU A 653 81.98 -17.73 -47.05
CA GLU A 653 82.88 -18.69 -47.69
C GLU A 653 82.99 -18.47 -49.21
N LEU A 654 81.88 -18.20 -49.90
CA LEU A 654 81.85 -17.92 -51.34
C LEU A 654 82.57 -16.61 -51.69
N ASP A 655 82.31 -15.54 -50.95
CA ASP A 655 82.95 -14.24 -51.10
C ASP A 655 84.47 -14.36 -50.94
N SER A 656 84.93 -15.13 -49.94
CA SER A 656 86.37 -15.43 -49.74
C SER A 656 86.98 -16.25 -50.89
N GLN A 657 86.22 -17.19 -51.49
CA GLN A 657 86.69 -17.88 -52.72
C GLN A 657 86.72 -16.93 -53.92
N CYS A 658 85.78 -15.98 -54.04
CA CYS A 658 85.79 -14.97 -55.09
C CYS A 658 87.00 -14.03 -54.98
N GLU A 659 87.36 -13.56 -53.77
CA GLU A 659 88.61 -12.80 -53.55
C GLU A 659 89.86 -13.62 -53.92
N LEU A 660 89.90 -14.91 -53.56
CA LEU A 660 91.00 -15.80 -53.92
C LEU A 660 91.13 -15.97 -55.44
N VAL A 661 90.02 -16.18 -56.14
CA VAL A 661 90.01 -16.24 -57.61
C VAL A 661 90.44 -14.91 -58.23
N GLU A 662 89.99 -13.77 -57.70
CA GLU A 662 90.37 -12.45 -58.22
C GLU A 662 91.87 -12.18 -58.04
N THR A 663 92.47 -12.57 -56.90
CA THR A 663 93.93 -12.47 -56.70
C THR A 663 94.71 -13.40 -57.65
N GLN A 664 94.25 -14.63 -57.87
CA GLN A 664 94.83 -15.54 -58.86
C GLN A 664 94.72 -14.99 -60.30
N CYS A 665 93.59 -14.36 -60.67
CA CYS A 665 93.45 -13.69 -61.96
C CYS A 665 94.40 -12.50 -62.11
N LYS A 666 94.65 -11.74 -61.04
CA LYS A 666 95.66 -10.65 -61.02
C LYS A 666 97.07 -11.20 -61.18
N GLU A 667 97.42 -12.32 -60.53
CA GLU A 667 98.71 -12.99 -60.72
C GLU A 667 98.88 -13.56 -62.14
N LEU A 668 97.88 -14.25 -62.68
CA LEU A 668 97.90 -14.76 -64.06
C LEU A 668 98.05 -13.61 -65.08
N SER A 669 97.38 -12.48 -64.86
CA SER A 669 97.52 -11.29 -65.70
C SER A 669 98.95 -10.72 -65.65
N ARG A 670 99.59 -10.73 -64.48
CA ARG A 670 100.99 -10.33 -64.31
C ARG A 670 101.94 -11.29 -65.02
N MET A 671 101.72 -12.60 -64.87
CA MET A 671 102.53 -13.63 -65.54
C MET A 671 102.38 -13.56 -67.07
N SER A 672 101.17 -13.33 -67.58
CA SER A 672 100.93 -13.12 -69.01
C SER A 672 101.72 -11.93 -69.54
N ARG A 673 101.72 -10.78 -68.84
CA ARG A 673 102.50 -9.62 -69.24
C ARG A 673 104.01 -9.89 -69.23
N THR A 674 104.54 -10.60 -68.24
CA THR A 674 105.97 -11.00 -68.27
C THR A 674 106.28 -11.99 -69.39
N LEU A 675 105.29 -12.75 -69.88
CA LEU A 675 105.46 -13.65 -71.02
C LEU A 675 105.44 -12.89 -72.35
N GLU A 676 104.62 -11.83 -72.47
CA GLU A 676 104.66 -10.86 -73.57
C GLU A 676 106.01 -10.13 -73.62
N GLU A 677 106.48 -9.62 -72.47
CA GLU A 677 107.80 -8.96 -72.34
C GLU A 677 108.96 -9.89 -72.76
N VAL A 678 108.91 -11.18 -72.40
CA VAL A 678 109.89 -12.19 -72.86
C VAL A 678 109.74 -12.48 -74.36
N GLY A 679 108.51 -12.48 -74.89
CA GLY A 679 108.23 -12.61 -76.32
C GLY A 679 108.84 -11.47 -77.16
N ASP A 680 108.69 -10.22 -76.71
CA ASP A 680 109.29 -9.04 -77.35
C ASP A 680 110.83 -9.09 -77.30
N ILE A 681 111.41 -9.52 -76.17
CA ILE A 681 112.85 -9.73 -76.04
C ILE A 681 113.33 -10.82 -77.01
N GLN A 682 112.60 -11.93 -77.12
CA GLN A 682 112.93 -13.04 -78.02
C GLN A 682 112.82 -12.63 -79.50
N ALA A 683 111.77 -11.90 -79.89
CA ALA A 683 111.62 -11.36 -81.24
C ALA A 683 112.79 -10.44 -81.60
N ARG A 684 113.17 -9.52 -80.70
CA ARG A 684 114.31 -8.62 -80.88
C ARG A 684 115.66 -9.37 -80.91
N LEU A 685 115.77 -10.48 -80.20
CA LEU A 685 116.95 -11.34 -80.27
C LEU A 685 117.05 -12.04 -81.63
N THR A 686 115.94 -12.55 -82.18
CA THR A 686 115.93 -13.10 -83.56
C THR A 686 116.20 -12.03 -84.62
N GLU A 687 115.75 -10.79 -84.42
CA GLU A 687 116.09 -9.66 -85.31
C GLU A 687 117.62 -9.41 -85.30
N LEU A 688 118.25 -9.36 -84.13
CA LEU A 688 119.70 -9.23 -83.99
C LEU A 688 120.47 -10.43 -84.58
N GLU A 689 119.93 -11.65 -84.47
CA GLU A 689 120.50 -12.83 -85.13
C GLU A 689 120.43 -12.72 -86.67
N THR A 690 119.32 -12.23 -87.24
CA THR A 690 119.24 -11.98 -88.69
C THR A 690 120.23 -10.89 -89.14
N GLN A 691 120.31 -9.76 -88.43
CA GLN A 691 121.27 -8.69 -88.73
C GLN A 691 122.72 -9.17 -88.63
N ASN A 692 123.04 -10.06 -87.67
CA ASN A 692 124.37 -10.66 -87.54
C ASN A 692 124.67 -11.63 -88.69
N ASN A 693 123.70 -12.44 -89.13
CA ASN A 693 123.85 -13.32 -90.30
C ASN A 693 124.04 -12.52 -91.60
N ASP A 694 123.29 -11.43 -91.78
CA ASP A 694 123.43 -10.53 -92.93
C ASP A 694 124.82 -9.88 -92.95
N LEU A 695 125.31 -9.38 -91.80
CA LEU A 695 126.67 -8.84 -91.65
C LEU A 695 127.78 -9.88 -91.90
N VAL A 696 127.55 -11.15 -91.51
CA VAL A 696 128.46 -12.26 -91.85
C VAL A 696 128.46 -12.51 -93.37
N SER A 697 127.30 -12.50 -94.03
CA SER A 697 127.21 -12.67 -95.49
C SER A 697 127.90 -11.52 -96.25
N GLN A 698 127.71 -10.27 -95.80
CA GLN A 698 128.39 -9.10 -96.36
C GLN A 698 129.90 -9.22 -96.20
N ARG A 699 130.38 -9.67 -95.04
CA ARG A 699 131.81 -9.94 -94.80
C ARG A 699 132.36 -11.02 -95.73
N GLU A 700 131.60 -12.06 -96.05
CA GLU A 700 132.03 -13.09 -97.02
C GLU A 700 132.08 -12.53 -98.46
N ILE A 701 131.10 -11.71 -98.86
CA ILE A 701 131.09 -11.00 -100.15
C ILE A 701 132.30 -10.06 -100.27
N ASP A 702 132.58 -9.27 -99.24
CA ASP A 702 133.74 -8.38 -99.17
C ASP A 702 135.06 -9.19 -99.27
N LEU A 703 135.14 -10.35 -98.62
CA LEU A 703 136.31 -11.24 -98.69
C LEU A 703 136.52 -11.81 -100.10
N GLN A 704 135.44 -12.21 -100.78
CA GLN A 704 135.50 -12.66 -102.17
C GLN A 704 135.94 -11.53 -103.11
N THR A 705 135.43 -10.32 -102.92
CA THR A 705 135.81 -9.11 -103.68
C THR A 705 137.29 -8.74 -103.48
N ILE A 706 137.81 -8.82 -102.25
CA ILE A 706 139.24 -8.63 -101.97
C ILE A 706 140.09 -9.73 -102.63
N THR A 707 139.55 -10.95 -102.76
CA THR A 707 140.26 -12.09 -103.36
C THR A 707 140.37 -11.95 -104.88
N THR A 708 139.30 -11.55 -105.59
CA THR A 708 139.35 -11.25 -107.03
C THR A 708 140.28 -10.07 -107.33
N LEU A 709 140.20 -8.96 -106.58
CA LEU A 709 141.09 -7.80 -106.77
C LEU A 709 142.58 -8.14 -106.59
N ARG A 710 142.93 -9.15 -105.78
CA ARG A 710 144.31 -9.66 -105.68
C ARG A 710 144.73 -10.50 -106.89
N GLN A 711 143.79 -11.20 -107.51
CA GLN A 711 144.02 -12.06 -108.68
C GLN A 711 144.22 -11.22 -109.97
N ASP A 712 143.49 -10.11 -110.09
CA ASP A 712 143.67 -9.14 -111.18
C ASP A 712 145.01 -8.40 -111.11
N LEU A 713 145.47 -8.05 -109.91
CA LEU A 713 146.78 -7.40 -109.71
C LEU A 713 147.97 -8.31 -110.10
N LEU A 714 147.83 -9.62 -109.88
CA LEU A 714 148.84 -10.63 -110.25
C LEU A 714 148.86 -10.93 -111.75
N THR A 715 147.71 -10.90 -112.43
CA THR A 715 147.65 -11.09 -113.88
C THR A 715 148.13 -9.85 -114.65
N GLY A 716 147.79 -8.65 -114.18
CA GLY A 716 148.25 -7.39 -114.78
C GLY A 716 149.79 -7.23 -114.74
N THR A 717 150.43 -7.58 -113.62
CA THR A 717 151.89 -7.40 -113.45
C THR A 717 152.76 -8.33 -114.30
N LEU A 718 152.24 -9.46 -114.78
CA LEU A 718 152.94 -10.37 -115.69
C LEU A 718 152.87 -9.95 -117.17
N ALA A 719 151.85 -9.17 -117.56
CA ALA A 719 151.73 -8.65 -118.92
C ALA A 719 152.78 -7.55 -119.22
N THR A 720 152.90 -6.57 -118.31
CA THR A 720 153.75 -5.37 -118.49
C THR A 720 155.22 -5.71 -118.74
N ASN A 721 155.74 -6.76 -118.07
CA ASN A 721 157.14 -7.16 -118.17
C ASN A 721 157.50 -7.81 -119.53
N LYS A 722 156.55 -8.43 -120.24
CA LYS A 722 156.80 -8.98 -121.59
C LYS A 722 156.79 -7.92 -122.70
N VAL A 723 156.11 -6.80 -122.48
CA VAL A 723 156.10 -5.67 -123.43
C VAL A 723 157.41 -4.91 -123.38
N LYS A 724 157.91 -4.60 -122.15
CA LYS A 724 159.12 -3.80 -121.95
C LYS A 724 160.35 -4.33 -122.70
N HIS A 725 160.62 -5.63 -122.63
CA HIS A 725 161.80 -6.24 -123.26
C HIS A 725 161.77 -6.28 -124.81
N ASN A 726 160.59 -6.14 -125.43
CA ASN A 726 160.49 -6.11 -126.90
C ASN A 726 160.67 -4.71 -127.49
N LEU A 727 160.47 -3.65 -126.69
CA LEU A 727 160.72 -2.26 -127.11
C LEU A 727 162.22 -1.91 -127.13
N GLU A 728 163.02 -2.52 -126.25
CA GLU A 728 164.48 -2.36 -126.17
C GLU A 728 165.21 -2.72 -127.49
N LYS A 729 164.61 -3.55 -128.34
CA LYS A 729 165.19 -3.99 -129.64
C LYS A 729 164.86 -3.11 -130.83
N LEU A 730 164.07 -2.04 -130.67
CA LEU A 730 163.62 -1.18 -131.77
C LEU A 730 164.18 0.26 -131.72
N GLY A 731 165.18 0.51 -130.86
CA GLY A 731 166.09 1.67 -130.99
C GLY A 731 165.50 3.05 -130.69
N LEU A 732 164.27 3.14 -130.19
CA LEU A 732 163.64 4.39 -129.76
C LEU A 732 163.72 4.51 -128.24
N HIS A 733 164.75 5.23 -127.79
CA HIS A 733 165.05 5.45 -126.37
C HIS A 733 164.53 6.82 -125.92
N VAL A 734 163.61 6.82 -124.95
CA VAL A 734 163.24 7.98 -124.14
C VAL A 734 163.09 7.52 -122.69
N ASP A 735 164.22 7.39 -121.99
CA ASP A 735 164.25 7.67 -120.55
C ASP A 735 164.19 9.21 -120.43
N THR A 736 163.39 9.82 -119.55
CA THR A 736 163.58 9.78 -118.09
C THR A 736 162.27 9.90 -117.29
N ALA A 737 162.40 9.92 -115.97
CA ALA A 737 161.37 9.97 -114.94
C ALA A 737 160.25 11.03 -115.10
N ASP A 738 159.17 10.77 -114.37
CA ASP A 738 158.04 11.65 -114.05
C ASP A 738 157.29 12.26 -115.25
N ASP A 739 156.29 11.52 -115.77
CA ASP A 739 155.04 12.19 -116.11
C ASP A 739 153.79 11.31 -115.98
N LYS A 740 152.68 11.98 -115.63
CA LYS A 740 151.29 11.53 -115.73
C LYS A 740 150.54 12.55 -116.60
N THR A 741 150.95 12.71 -117.86
CA THR A 741 150.17 13.48 -118.84
C THR A 741 149.91 12.72 -120.14
N GLU A 742 148.61 12.60 -120.42
CA GLU A 742 147.91 12.44 -121.70
C GLU A 742 148.72 12.07 -122.96
N ILE A 743 148.44 10.87 -123.49
CA ILE A 743 148.56 10.59 -124.93
C ILE A 743 147.16 10.35 -125.49
N ASN A 744 146.70 11.24 -126.37
CA ASN A 744 145.38 11.19 -126.99
C ASN A 744 145.37 10.24 -128.21
N VAL A 745 144.21 9.66 -128.54
CA VAL A 745 144.11 8.40 -129.29
C VAL A 745 144.24 8.56 -130.82
N GLU A 746 143.93 9.73 -131.39
CA GLU A 746 143.81 9.89 -132.85
C GLU A 746 145.16 9.77 -133.60
N THR A 747 146.29 10.20 -133.01
CA THR A 747 147.60 10.20 -133.69
C THR A 747 148.20 8.81 -133.91
N VAL A 748 147.63 7.76 -133.29
CA VAL A 748 148.10 6.36 -133.41
C VAL A 748 147.46 5.65 -134.61
N VAL A 749 146.27 6.07 -135.04
CA VAL A 749 145.49 5.39 -136.08
C VAL A 749 146.08 5.59 -137.48
N GLU A 750 146.64 6.77 -137.78
CA GLU A 750 147.00 7.15 -139.16
C GLU A 750 148.27 6.45 -139.71
N LYS A 751 149.10 5.85 -138.85
CA LYS A 751 150.38 5.21 -139.26
C LYS A 751 150.31 3.68 -139.40
N LEU A 752 149.18 3.04 -139.13
CA LEU A 752 149.03 1.58 -139.24
C LEU A 752 148.74 1.06 -140.67
N VAL A 753 148.69 1.95 -141.67
CA VAL A 753 148.16 1.66 -143.02
C VAL A 753 149.24 1.33 -144.07
N ARG A 754 150.54 1.30 -143.72
CA ARG A 754 151.64 1.03 -144.67
C ARG A 754 152.81 0.18 -144.14
N ASN A 755 152.60 -1.12 -143.98
CA ASN A 755 153.38 -2.14 -144.71
C ASN A 755 152.76 -3.55 -144.58
N PRO A 756 152.93 -4.46 -145.56
CA PRO A 756 152.51 -5.86 -145.46
C PRO A 756 153.62 -6.76 -144.89
N GLU A 757 153.29 -8.05 -144.73
CA GLU A 757 154.09 -9.14 -144.13
C GLU A 757 154.33 -9.00 -142.60
N THR A 758 154.12 -10.04 -141.78
CA THR A 758 154.17 -11.48 -142.11
C THR A 758 152.89 -12.26 -141.78
N PHE A 759 152.26 -12.77 -142.84
CA PHE A 759 150.95 -13.44 -142.83
C PHE A 759 151.00 -14.92 -142.35
N LYS A 760 151.63 -15.21 -141.20
CA LYS A 760 151.84 -16.62 -140.75
C LYS A 760 151.39 -17.00 -139.35
N THR A 761 151.38 -16.11 -138.36
CA THR A 761 151.11 -16.49 -136.95
C THR A 761 149.63 -16.82 -136.67
N VAL A 762 148.72 -16.55 -137.62
CA VAL A 762 147.24 -16.59 -137.46
C VAL A 762 146.65 -17.94 -137.92
N ARG A 763 147.37 -19.07 -137.75
CA ARG A 763 146.89 -20.39 -138.24
C ARG A 763 147.17 -21.60 -137.32
N GLU A 764 148.00 -21.48 -136.29
CA GLU A 764 148.54 -22.67 -135.59
C GLU A 764 147.99 -22.89 -134.16
N ILE A 765 147.49 -21.85 -133.48
CA ILE A 765 146.92 -21.96 -132.12
C ILE A 765 145.39 -22.08 -132.19
N MET A 766 144.91 -23.15 -132.83
CA MET A 766 143.46 -23.40 -133.04
C MET A 766 143.00 -24.83 -132.66
N LEU A 767 143.87 -25.63 -132.03
CA LEU A 767 143.57 -27.02 -131.66
C LEU A 767 144.27 -27.38 -130.33
N ASN A 768 143.57 -27.22 -129.19
CA ASN A 768 143.67 -28.02 -127.94
C ASN A 768 143.04 -27.31 -126.71
N VAL A 769 141.77 -27.58 -126.40
CA VAL A 769 141.23 -27.52 -125.02
C VAL A 769 140.15 -28.61 -124.85
N SER A 770 140.46 -29.63 -124.04
CA SER A 770 139.49 -30.57 -123.45
C SER A 770 138.85 -29.91 -122.21
N LYS A 771 137.54 -30.02 -121.92
CA LYS A 771 136.75 -31.20 -121.51
C LYS A 771 137.12 -31.71 -120.10
N GLU A 772 136.12 -31.78 -119.20
CA GLU A 772 136.09 -32.49 -117.89
C GLU A 772 136.95 -31.88 -116.74
N GLN A 773 136.71 -32.05 -115.43
CA GLN A 773 135.64 -32.51 -114.50
C GLN A 773 136.03 -31.91 -113.09
N SER A 774 135.19 -31.36 -112.20
CA SER A 774 134.07 -31.86 -111.36
C SER A 774 134.37 -33.02 -110.38
N THR A 775 133.99 -32.85 -109.10
CA THR A 775 133.50 -33.82 -108.07
C THR A 775 134.23 -33.94 -106.71
N ASN A 776 133.44 -34.33 -105.68
CA ASN A 776 133.75 -34.81 -104.31
C ASN A 776 134.23 -33.78 -103.25
N SER A 777 133.80 -33.83 -101.98
CA SER A 777 132.66 -34.46 -101.26
C SER A 777 132.54 -33.78 -99.86
N THR A 778 131.49 -33.88 -99.01
CA THR A 778 130.78 -35.08 -98.48
C THR A 778 129.49 -34.69 -97.70
N SER A 779 128.55 -35.64 -97.60
CA SER A 779 127.23 -35.74 -96.91
C SER A 779 126.99 -35.02 -95.55
N LYS A 780 125.75 -34.83 -95.03
CA LYS A 780 124.52 -35.67 -95.09
C LYS A 780 123.17 -34.90 -94.90
N SER A 781 122.07 -35.52 -95.37
CA SER A 781 120.67 -35.62 -94.80
C SER A 781 119.94 -34.39 -94.20
N ASP A 782 118.63 -34.15 -94.40
CA ASP A 782 117.57 -34.80 -95.19
C ASP A 782 116.31 -33.88 -95.34
N ILE A 783 115.41 -34.20 -96.29
CA ILE A 783 113.91 -34.09 -96.27
C ILE A 783 113.28 -32.95 -95.41
N CYS A 784 112.61 -31.87 -95.87
CA CYS A 784 111.81 -31.50 -97.08
C CYS A 784 110.31 -31.93 -97.10
N VAL A 785 109.44 -31.07 -97.69
CA VAL A 785 108.08 -31.29 -98.29
C VAL A 785 106.82 -30.70 -97.58
N LEU A 786 106.34 -29.55 -98.12
CA LEU A 786 104.95 -29.02 -98.21
C LEU A 786 104.14 -28.73 -96.90
N CYS A 787 103.02 -27.99 -96.84
CA CYS A 787 102.03 -27.42 -97.79
C CYS A 787 101.63 -25.99 -97.35
N HIS A 788 101.03 -25.07 -98.13
CA HIS A 788 100.88 -24.91 -99.59
C HIS A 788 100.60 -23.42 -99.92
N ARG A 789 100.76 -23.03 -101.19
CA ARG A 789 100.20 -21.78 -101.77
C ARG A 789 98.64 -21.89 -101.88
N LYS A 790 97.80 -20.92 -102.30
CA LYS A 790 98.00 -19.66 -103.05
C LYS A 790 96.71 -18.81 -103.08
N GLU A 791 96.77 -17.51 -103.44
CA GLU A 791 96.17 -16.80 -104.62
C GLU A 791 95.47 -15.52 -104.07
N VAL A 792 95.07 -14.45 -104.80
CA VAL A 792 95.51 -13.71 -106.02
C VAL A 792 94.57 -12.47 -106.12
N PHE A 793 94.72 -11.36 -106.88
CA PHE A 793 95.59 -10.82 -107.95
C PHE A 793 95.74 -9.28 -107.65
N THR A 794 96.38 -8.38 -108.41
CA THR A 794 97.00 -8.44 -109.76
C THR A 794 98.46 -7.93 -109.67
N VAL A 795 99.11 -7.07 -110.48
CA VAL A 795 98.84 -6.28 -111.71
C VAL A 795 100.11 -6.37 -112.60
N GLU A 796 99.96 -6.25 -113.91
CA GLU A 796 101.06 -6.31 -114.90
C GLU A 796 101.60 -4.88 -115.26
N ARG A 797 102.59 -4.66 -116.16
CA ARG A 797 102.59 -5.02 -117.60
C ARG A 797 103.90 -4.67 -118.35
N ASN A 798 104.03 -5.20 -119.59
CA ASN A 798 104.95 -4.84 -120.72
C ASN A 798 106.42 -5.29 -120.56
N ILE A 799 107.24 -5.51 -121.61
CA ILE A 799 107.12 -5.39 -123.10
C ILE A 799 107.37 -6.78 -123.77
N GLU A 800 107.10 -6.93 -125.08
CA GLU A 800 107.29 -8.17 -125.89
C GLU A 800 108.73 -8.44 -126.38
N LEU A 801 109.01 -9.66 -126.90
CA LEU A 801 109.38 -9.88 -128.33
C LEU A 801 109.48 -11.38 -128.74
N SER A 802 109.61 -11.66 -130.05
CA SER A 802 109.44 -12.99 -130.69
C SER A 802 110.74 -13.66 -131.20
N PRO A 803 110.72 -14.98 -131.52
CA PRO A 803 111.88 -15.79 -131.93
C PRO A 803 112.03 -15.95 -133.46
N LEU A 804 113.15 -16.56 -133.93
CA LEU A 804 113.23 -17.56 -135.05
C LEU A 804 114.69 -17.87 -135.51
N THR A 805 115.03 -19.18 -135.66
CA THR A 805 115.97 -19.84 -136.63
C THR A 805 117.44 -19.34 -136.79
N GLU A 806 118.43 -20.02 -137.42
CA GLU A 806 118.49 -21.13 -138.40
C GLU A 806 119.71 -22.09 -138.19
N THR A 807 119.51 -23.42 -138.23
CA THR A 807 120.42 -24.49 -138.78
C THR A 807 121.85 -24.67 -138.19
N ILE A 808 122.64 -25.76 -138.39
CA ILE A 808 122.56 -27.05 -139.12
C ILE A 808 122.85 -28.24 -138.15
N GLU A 809 122.39 -29.43 -138.54
CA GLU A 809 122.77 -30.81 -138.16
C GLU A 809 124.19 -31.01 -137.51
N ILE A 810 124.40 -31.97 -136.59
CA ILE A 810 124.45 -33.43 -136.86
C ILE A 810 123.52 -34.23 -135.92
N ALA A 811 122.90 -35.29 -136.45
CA ALA A 811 121.87 -36.06 -135.77
C ALA A 811 122.39 -37.21 -134.88
N GLU A 812 121.92 -37.26 -133.62
CA GLU A 812 121.63 -38.51 -132.88
C GLU A 812 120.81 -38.28 -131.59
N VAL A 813 120.90 -37.10 -130.96
CA VAL A 813 120.32 -36.78 -129.63
C VAL A 813 118.78 -36.65 -129.62
N ALA A 814 118.13 -36.48 -130.78
CA ALA A 814 116.73 -36.04 -130.88
C ALA A 814 115.70 -36.91 -130.12
N LYS A 815 115.92 -38.23 -130.01
CA LYS A 815 114.95 -39.18 -129.42
C LYS A 815 114.83 -39.15 -127.89
N LEU A 816 115.72 -38.45 -127.17
CA LEU A 816 115.69 -38.36 -125.70
C LEU A 816 115.09 -37.05 -125.18
N SER A 817 115.05 -35.99 -126.00
CA SER A 817 114.48 -34.69 -125.61
C SER A 817 112.95 -34.73 -125.55
N GLU A 818 112.32 -35.38 -126.53
CA GLU A 818 110.86 -35.43 -126.72
C GLU A 818 110.14 -36.20 -125.59
N ALA A 819 110.75 -37.24 -125.04
CA ALA A 819 110.22 -37.96 -123.88
C ALA A 819 110.26 -37.11 -122.58
N ASN A 820 111.31 -36.29 -122.43
CA ASN A 820 111.52 -35.50 -121.21
C ASN A 820 110.57 -34.29 -121.13
N THR A 821 110.25 -33.67 -122.28
CA THR A 821 109.26 -32.60 -122.34
C THR A 821 107.83 -33.10 -122.09
N GLN A 822 107.48 -34.30 -122.60
CA GLN A 822 106.18 -34.92 -122.32
C GLN A 822 106.00 -35.27 -120.84
N LEU A 823 107.03 -35.82 -120.17
CA LEU A 823 107.01 -36.07 -118.73
C LEU A 823 106.89 -34.79 -117.88
N SER A 824 107.56 -33.71 -118.29
CA SER A 824 107.43 -32.40 -117.63
C SER A 824 106.01 -31.85 -117.71
N ALA A 825 105.39 -31.90 -118.90
CA ALA A 825 104.00 -31.47 -119.09
C ALA A 825 103.00 -32.31 -118.26
N LEU A 826 103.19 -33.63 -118.18
CA LEU A 826 102.37 -34.51 -117.36
C LEU A 826 102.49 -34.19 -115.86
N ASN A 827 103.70 -33.91 -115.37
CA ASN A 827 103.92 -33.49 -113.99
C ASN A 827 103.23 -32.16 -113.66
N VAL A 828 103.27 -31.16 -114.54
CA VAL A 828 102.56 -29.89 -114.33
C VAL A 828 101.04 -30.10 -114.29
N ALA A 829 100.50 -30.95 -115.15
CA ALA A 829 99.07 -31.30 -115.12
C ALA A 829 98.66 -32.00 -113.82
N LEU A 830 99.45 -33.00 -113.37
CA LEU A 830 99.24 -33.69 -112.09
C LEU A 830 99.36 -32.75 -110.89
N GLN A 831 100.34 -31.83 -110.91
CA GLN A 831 100.49 -30.80 -109.87
C GLN A 831 99.23 -29.91 -109.80
N SER A 832 98.72 -29.44 -110.94
CA SER A 832 97.50 -28.61 -110.96
C SER A 832 96.25 -29.35 -110.48
N SER A 833 96.15 -30.65 -110.76
CA SER A 833 95.07 -31.52 -110.24
C SER A 833 95.18 -31.72 -108.73
N ASN A 834 96.39 -31.91 -108.21
CA ASN A 834 96.63 -32.02 -106.77
C ASN A 834 96.35 -30.69 -106.03
N ASP A 835 96.74 -29.56 -106.62
CA ASP A 835 96.44 -28.23 -106.08
C ASP A 835 94.92 -27.97 -106.06
N GLN A 836 94.16 -28.41 -107.09
CA GLN A 836 92.69 -28.38 -107.09
C GLN A 836 92.09 -29.25 -105.98
N LEU A 837 92.55 -30.51 -105.84
CA LEU A 837 92.07 -31.41 -104.77
C LEU A 837 92.39 -30.87 -103.37
N HIS A 838 93.52 -30.19 -103.17
CA HIS A 838 93.80 -29.50 -101.91
C HIS A 838 92.85 -28.32 -101.66
N ALA A 839 92.50 -27.53 -102.68
CA ALA A 839 91.54 -26.44 -102.57
C ALA A 839 90.11 -26.96 -102.24
N GLU A 840 89.67 -28.03 -102.88
CA GLU A 840 88.39 -28.69 -102.56
C GLU A 840 88.39 -29.26 -101.14
N ASN A 841 89.46 -29.93 -100.72
CA ASN A 841 89.60 -30.47 -99.36
C ASN A 841 89.60 -29.37 -98.28
N ALA A 842 90.24 -28.23 -98.56
CA ALA A 842 90.18 -27.04 -97.70
C ALA A 842 88.75 -26.47 -97.61
N ARG A 843 88.04 -26.39 -98.74
CA ARG A 843 86.64 -25.95 -98.79
C ARG A 843 85.73 -26.88 -97.98
N PHE A 844 85.80 -28.20 -98.20
CA PHE A 844 85.02 -29.17 -97.44
C PHE A 844 85.29 -29.11 -95.93
N LYS A 845 86.51 -28.76 -95.49
CA LYS A 845 86.80 -28.53 -94.06
C LYS A 845 86.10 -27.29 -93.49
N VAL A 846 85.99 -26.21 -94.27
CA VAL A 846 85.21 -25.01 -93.87
C VAL A 846 83.71 -25.32 -93.88
N ASP A 847 83.22 -26.06 -94.87
CA ASP A 847 81.83 -26.50 -94.93
C ASP A 847 81.47 -27.41 -93.73
N VAL A 848 82.35 -28.36 -93.37
CA VAL A 848 82.19 -29.20 -92.16
C VAL A 848 82.23 -28.37 -90.86
N ALA A 849 83.13 -27.39 -90.75
CA ALA A 849 83.23 -26.54 -89.56
C ALA A 849 81.99 -25.63 -89.39
N THR A 850 81.46 -25.08 -90.49
CA THR A 850 80.25 -24.25 -90.48
C THR A 850 78.97 -25.06 -90.29
N LEU A 851 78.87 -26.27 -90.84
CA LEU A 851 77.81 -27.22 -90.48
C LEU A 851 77.91 -27.62 -89.01
N GLY A 852 79.10 -27.82 -88.46
CA GLY A 852 79.32 -28.11 -87.03
C GLY A 852 78.84 -26.99 -86.10
N SER A 853 79.10 -25.73 -86.43
CA SER A 853 78.60 -24.59 -85.65
C SER A 853 77.09 -24.38 -85.82
N GLN A 854 76.53 -24.63 -87.01
CA GLN A 854 75.08 -24.63 -87.25
C GLN A 854 74.37 -25.73 -86.45
N ILE A 855 74.88 -26.96 -86.45
CA ILE A 855 74.36 -28.08 -85.65
C ILE A 855 74.42 -27.74 -84.16
N THR A 856 75.53 -27.16 -83.69
CA THR A 856 75.67 -26.73 -82.29
C THR A 856 74.63 -25.66 -81.93
N SER A 857 74.46 -24.64 -82.76
CA SER A 857 73.48 -23.57 -82.56
C SER A 857 72.03 -24.09 -82.56
N LEU A 858 71.68 -24.94 -83.52
CA LEU A 858 70.37 -25.61 -83.59
C LEU A 858 70.10 -26.48 -82.36
N ASN A 859 71.13 -27.18 -81.84
CA ASN A 859 70.99 -27.99 -80.63
C ASN A 859 70.75 -27.12 -79.39
N THR A 860 71.46 -25.98 -79.25
CA THR A 860 71.21 -25.02 -78.17
C THR A 860 69.79 -24.43 -78.25
N GLN A 861 69.31 -24.10 -79.46
CA GLN A 861 67.93 -23.65 -79.67
C GLN A 861 66.91 -24.75 -79.35
N HIS A 862 67.18 -26.01 -79.71
CA HIS A 862 66.32 -27.15 -79.41
C HIS A 862 66.20 -27.37 -77.89
N VAL A 863 67.31 -27.35 -77.16
CA VAL A 863 67.31 -27.47 -75.68
C VAL A 863 66.58 -26.29 -75.02
N ALA A 864 66.76 -25.06 -75.51
CA ALA A 864 66.04 -23.89 -75.01
C ALA A 864 64.53 -23.99 -75.23
N LEU A 865 64.09 -24.44 -76.41
CA LEU A 865 62.67 -24.69 -76.72
C LEU A 865 62.10 -25.87 -75.93
N GLN A 866 62.89 -26.91 -75.66
CA GLN A 866 62.49 -28.06 -74.83
C GLN A 866 62.28 -27.63 -73.37
N LEU A 867 63.16 -26.80 -72.82
CA LEU A 867 63.00 -26.19 -71.49
C LEU A 867 61.77 -25.28 -71.44
N ALA A 868 61.58 -24.41 -72.43
CA ALA A 868 60.41 -23.52 -72.50
C ALA A 868 59.09 -24.30 -72.58
N ASN A 869 59.02 -25.36 -73.39
CA ASN A 869 57.86 -26.25 -73.45
C ASN A 869 57.62 -27.00 -72.14
N SER A 870 58.69 -27.40 -71.43
CA SER A 870 58.57 -28.04 -70.11
C SER A 870 58.03 -27.07 -69.06
N GLN A 871 58.45 -25.80 -69.09
CA GLN A 871 57.93 -24.77 -68.19
C GLN A 871 56.46 -24.46 -68.50
N LEU A 872 56.11 -24.24 -69.76
CA LEU A 872 54.72 -23.99 -70.18
C LEU A 872 53.78 -25.17 -69.86
N ALA A 873 54.28 -26.41 -69.84
CA ALA A 873 53.52 -27.57 -69.37
C ALA A 873 53.27 -27.53 -67.86
N ALA A 874 54.28 -27.18 -67.06
CA ALA A 874 54.14 -27.02 -65.61
C ALA A 874 53.21 -25.86 -65.25
N ASP A 875 53.37 -24.70 -65.90
CA ASP A 875 52.53 -23.51 -65.70
C ASP A 875 51.06 -23.81 -66.02
N LYS A 876 50.80 -24.55 -67.12
CA LYS A 876 49.47 -25.02 -67.49
C LYS A 876 48.87 -25.94 -66.42
N ASP A 877 49.64 -26.87 -65.87
CA ASP A 877 49.15 -27.81 -64.85
C ASP A 877 48.93 -27.13 -63.47
N VAL A 878 49.60 -26.00 -63.19
CA VAL A 878 49.28 -25.11 -62.06
C VAL A 878 47.97 -24.36 -62.33
N LEU A 879 47.85 -23.68 -63.48
CA LEU A 879 46.65 -22.94 -63.86
C LEU A 879 45.39 -23.83 -63.96
N LEU A 880 45.53 -25.11 -64.30
CA LEU A 880 44.43 -26.08 -64.25
C LEU A 880 43.97 -26.34 -62.82
N LYS A 881 44.89 -26.52 -61.87
CA LYS A 881 44.55 -26.71 -60.44
C LYS A 881 43.91 -25.48 -59.82
N GLU A 882 44.41 -24.28 -60.14
CA GLU A 882 43.81 -23.01 -59.70
C GLU A 882 42.39 -22.83 -60.27
N ASN A 883 42.17 -23.24 -61.53
CA ASN A 883 40.84 -23.23 -62.15
C ASN A 883 39.89 -24.29 -61.54
N GLU A 884 40.41 -25.44 -61.09
CA GLU A 884 39.66 -26.45 -60.35
C GLU A 884 39.32 -25.99 -58.92
N SER A 885 40.24 -25.36 -58.20
CA SER A 885 39.96 -24.80 -56.87
C SER A 885 38.96 -23.64 -56.92
N LEU A 886 39.12 -22.70 -57.88
CA LEU A 886 38.17 -21.60 -58.07
C LEU A 886 36.76 -22.09 -58.45
N LYS A 887 36.65 -23.19 -59.21
CA LYS A 887 35.35 -23.84 -59.44
C LYS A 887 34.76 -24.42 -58.17
N GLN A 888 35.58 -25.07 -57.33
CA GLN A 888 35.12 -25.65 -56.08
C GLN A 888 34.67 -24.56 -55.08
N GLU A 889 35.43 -23.47 -54.95
CA GLU A 889 35.04 -22.28 -54.19
C GLU A 889 33.74 -21.67 -54.73
N HIS A 890 33.58 -21.55 -56.05
CA HIS A 890 32.34 -21.08 -56.65
C HIS A 890 31.14 -21.99 -56.34
N THR A 891 31.31 -23.32 -56.38
CA THR A 891 30.22 -24.24 -55.98
C THR A 891 29.91 -24.18 -54.49
N ASN A 892 30.89 -23.92 -53.63
CA ASN A 892 30.66 -23.72 -52.19
C ASN A 892 29.89 -22.41 -51.95
N LEU A 893 30.33 -21.30 -52.55
CA LEU A 893 29.64 -20.00 -52.48
C LEU A 893 28.19 -20.08 -53.00
N LEU A 894 27.93 -20.89 -54.04
CA LEU A 894 26.58 -21.11 -54.55
C LEU A 894 25.71 -21.94 -53.57
N HIS A 895 26.32 -22.87 -52.83
CA HIS A 895 25.64 -23.59 -51.75
C HIS A 895 25.34 -22.67 -50.56
N ASP A 896 26.31 -21.85 -50.15
CA ASP A 896 26.17 -20.88 -49.07
C ASP A 896 25.12 -19.80 -49.40
N GLN A 897 25.03 -19.38 -50.66
CA GLN A 897 23.95 -18.50 -51.14
C GLN A 897 22.56 -19.15 -50.97
N VAL A 898 22.43 -20.45 -51.25
CA VAL A 898 21.16 -21.18 -51.10
C VAL A 898 20.81 -21.40 -49.63
N THR A 899 21.78 -21.73 -48.76
CA THR A 899 21.50 -21.87 -47.31
C THR A 899 21.13 -20.52 -46.67
N LEU A 900 21.80 -19.43 -47.06
CA LEU A 900 21.43 -18.07 -46.66
C LEU A 900 20.02 -17.68 -47.13
N GLN A 901 19.63 -18.03 -48.36
CA GLN A 901 18.26 -17.79 -48.84
C GLN A 901 17.23 -18.57 -48.02
N CYS A 902 17.45 -19.86 -47.75
CA CYS A 902 16.55 -20.66 -46.92
C CYS A 902 16.42 -20.09 -45.49
N LEU A 903 17.51 -19.60 -44.89
CA LEU A 903 17.48 -18.93 -43.59
C LEU A 903 16.73 -17.58 -43.63
N HIS A 904 16.88 -16.81 -44.70
CA HIS A 904 16.13 -15.57 -44.90
C HIS A 904 14.63 -15.81 -45.06
N ASP A 905 14.25 -16.81 -45.85
CA ASP A 905 12.85 -17.20 -46.06
C ASP A 905 12.21 -17.73 -44.76
N GLN A 906 12.94 -18.55 -43.98
CA GLN A 906 12.50 -19.01 -42.67
C GLN A 906 12.31 -17.83 -41.69
N LEU A 907 13.32 -16.96 -41.55
CA LEU A 907 13.25 -15.82 -40.63
C LEU A 907 12.12 -14.83 -41.00
N SER A 908 11.83 -14.69 -42.29
CA SER A 908 10.71 -13.89 -42.80
C SER A 908 9.35 -14.52 -42.43
N ALA A 909 9.22 -15.84 -42.54
CA ALA A 909 8.02 -16.58 -42.13
C ALA A 909 7.80 -16.54 -40.60
N GLU A 910 8.88 -16.63 -39.81
CA GLU A 910 8.85 -16.47 -38.35
C GLU A 910 8.46 -15.03 -37.95
N TYR A 911 9.00 -14.02 -38.63
CA TYR A 911 8.62 -12.61 -38.44
C TYR A 911 7.15 -12.36 -38.78
N GLU A 912 6.65 -12.90 -39.89
CA GLU A 912 5.22 -12.84 -40.24
C GLU A 912 4.34 -13.51 -39.18
N SER A 913 4.74 -14.66 -38.67
CA SER A 913 4.03 -15.40 -37.62
C SER A 913 3.97 -14.58 -36.33
N LEU A 914 5.10 -14.02 -35.90
CA LEU A 914 5.20 -13.17 -34.72
C LEU A 914 4.37 -11.88 -34.88
N ASN A 915 4.32 -11.29 -36.08
CA ASN A 915 3.50 -10.11 -36.35
C ASN A 915 1.99 -10.44 -36.35
N LYS A 916 1.58 -11.63 -36.83
CA LYS A 916 0.20 -12.12 -36.71
C LYS A 916 -0.19 -12.34 -35.24
N GLY A 917 0.70 -12.93 -34.42
CA GLY A 917 0.51 -13.07 -32.97
C GLY A 917 0.44 -11.72 -32.24
N LYS A 918 1.27 -10.76 -32.62
CA LYS A 918 1.24 -9.37 -32.11
C LYS A 918 -0.09 -8.68 -32.39
N GLU A 919 -0.67 -8.85 -33.58
CA GLU A 919 -1.97 -8.25 -33.91
C GLU A 919 -3.11 -8.94 -33.15
N GLN A 920 -3.06 -10.26 -32.96
CA GLN A 920 -4.01 -10.98 -32.10
C GLN A 920 -3.92 -10.49 -30.63
N LEU A 921 -2.71 -10.28 -30.10
CA LEU A 921 -2.54 -9.70 -28.75
C LEU A 921 -3.13 -8.28 -28.65
N LYS A 922 -3.02 -7.44 -29.69
CA LYS A 922 -3.67 -6.11 -29.67
C LYS A 922 -5.20 -6.21 -29.59
N VAL A 923 -5.81 -7.20 -30.25
CA VAL A 923 -7.26 -7.44 -30.15
C VAL A 923 -7.63 -7.86 -28.73
N VAL A 924 -6.96 -8.87 -28.16
CA VAL A 924 -7.19 -9.31 -26.77
C VAL A 924 -6.98 -8.17 -25.76
N VAL A 925 -5.94 -7.33 -25.93
CA VAL A 925 -5.70 -6.15 -25.08
C VAL A 925 -6.77 -5.07 -25.27
N ARG A 926 -7.40 -4.97 -26.44
CA ARG A 926 -8.55 -4.07 -26.66
C ARG A 926 -9.79 -4.58 -25.95
N ASP A 927 -10.07 -5.87 -26.05
CA ASP A 927 -11.28 -6.48 -25.51
C ASP A 927 -11.22 -6.51 -23.97
N LEU A 928 -10.07 -6.87 -23.38
CA LEU A 928 -9.82 -6.75 -21.94
C LEU A 928 -9.90 -5.29 -21.43
N ARG A 929 -9.59 -4.29 -22.26
CA ARG A 929 -9.78 -2.87 -21.91
C ARG A 929 -11.24 -2.44 -21.93
N ASN A 930 -12.06 -3.05 -22.78
CA ASN A 930 -13.51 -2.84 -22.79
C ASN A 930 -14.16 -3.53 -21.58
N GLU A 931 -13.84 -4.79 -21.33
CA GLU A 931 -14.32 -5.53 -20.15
C GLU A 931 -13.91 -4.84 -18.84
N ALA A 932 -12.64 -4.40 -18.72
CA ALA A 932 -12.17 -3.62 -17.57
C ALA A 932 -12.70 -2.16 -17.54
N ARG A 933 -13.52 -1.74 -18.51
CA ARG A 933 -14.33 -0.51 -18.46
C ARG A 933 -15.75 -0.86 -18.00
N ASP A 934 -16.39 -1.84 -18.63
CA ASP A 934 -17.77 -2.26 -18.35
C ASP A 934 -17.91 -2.76 -16.90
N LEU A 935 -16.89 -3.43 -16.37
CA LEU A 935 -16.79 -3.80 -14.96
C LEU A 935 -16.65 -2.59 -14.02
N ARG A 936 -15.96 -1.52 -14.44
CA ARG A 936 -15.87 -0.27 -13.66
C ARG A 936 -17.18 0.49 -13.65
N GLU A 937 -17.89 0.53 -14.78
CA GLU A 937 -19.24 1.11 -14.86
C GLU A 937 -20.25 0.31 -13.99
N HIS A 938 -20.11 -1.02 -13.92
CA HIS A 938 -20.86 -1.85 -12.96
C HIS A 938 -20.50 -1.58 -11.49
N ILE A 939 -19.21 -1.45 -11.15
CA ILE A 939 -18.78 -1.15 -9.78
C ILE A 939 -19.38 0.18 -9.31
N VAL A 940 -19.27 1.24 -10.11
CA VAL A 940 -19.87 2.55 -9.79
C VAL A 940 -21.39 2.47 -9.63
N SER A 941 -22.08 1.67 -10.44
CA SER A 941 -23.52 1.43 -10.28
C SER A 941 -23.87 0.71 -8.98
N LEU A 942 -23.04 -0.25 -8.55
CA LEU A 942 -23.23 -0.98 -7.29
C LEU A 942 -22.88 -0.11 -6.07
N GLU A 943 -21.86 0.73 -6.15
CA GLU A 943 -21.50 1.72 -5.13
C GLU A 943 -22.64 2.72 -4.90
N SER A 944 -23.23 3.26 -5.97
CA SER A 944 -24.42 4.13 -5.90
C SER A 944 -25.61 3.43 -5.25
N GLN A 945 -25.88 2.16 -5.62
CA GLN A 945 -26.97 1.39 -5.03
C GLN A 945 -26.73 1.04 -3.55
N ILE A 946 -25.48 0.80 -3.17
CA ILE A 946 -25.06 0.60 -1.77
C ILE A 946 -25.29 1.87 -0.95
N ASP A 947 -25.00 3.06 -1.50
CA ASP A 947 -25.19 4.33 -0.78
C ASP A 947 -26.68 4.71 -0.66
N GLU A 948 -27.50 4.46 -1.69
CA GLU A 948 -28.97 4.55 -1.56
C GLU A 948 -29.50 3.63 -0.44
N LEU A 949 -29.03 2.37 -0.38
CA LEU A 949 -29.43 1.41 0.64
C LEU A 949 -28.93 1.80 2.05
N LYS A 950 -27.74 2.39 2.17
CA LYS A 950 -27.26 2.98 3.44
C LYS A 950 -28.19 4.11 3.89
N GLN A 951 -28.55 5.01 2.99
CA GLN A 951 -29.41 6.17 3.29
C GLN A 951 -30.83 5.75 3.70
N GLN A 952 -31.41 4.75 3.01
CA GLN A 952 -32.68 4.13 3.41
C GLN A 952 -32.60 3.42 4.77
N ASN A 953 -31.52 2.69 5.05
CA ASN A 953 -31.33 2.02 6.33
C ASN A 953 -31.17 3.06 7.48
N GLN A 954 -30.51 4.19 7.20
CA GLN A 954 -30.35 5.29 8.15
C GLN A 954 -31.67 6.03 8.43
N SER A 955 -32.53 6.25 7.43
CA SER A 955 -33.86 6.84 7.65
C SER A 955 -34.80 5.86 8.38
N MET A 956 -34.72 4.56 8.08
CA MET A 956 -35.45 3.52 8.83
C MET A 956 -35.00 3.42 10.30
N LYS A 957 -33.71 3.66 10.62
CA LYS A 957 -33.23 3.78 12.00
C LYS A 957 -33.81 5.00 12.72
N SER A 958 -33.74 6.18 12.10
CA SER A 958 -34.37 7.40 12.65
C SER A 958 -35.85 7.15 12.96
N CYS A 959 -36.60 6.61 11.99
CA CYS A 959 -38.03 6.31 12.18
C CYS A 959 -38.28 5.28 13.29
N ALA A 960 -37.39 4.30 13.50
CA ALA A 960 -37.49 3.35 14.61
C ALA A 960 -37.16 4.00 15.97
N GLU A 961 -36.22 4.94 16.02
CA GLU A 961 -35.88 5.74 17.20
C GLU A 961 -37.03 6.70 17.57
N ASP A 962 -37.59 7.42 16.59
CA ASP A 962 -38.78 8.27 16.74
C ASP A 962 -39.99 7.48 17.29
N LEU A 963 -40.22 6.28 16.74
CA LEU A 963 -41.31 5.39 17.17
C LEU A 963 -41.04 4.79 18.57
N ALA A 964 -39.78 4.58 18.94
CA ALA A 964 -39.42 4.22 20.32
C ALA A 964 -39.68 5.39 21.29
N ILE A 965 -39.31 6.63 20.93
CA ILE A 965 -39.62 7.84 21.72
C ILE A 965 -41.14 7.94 21.94
N LEU A 966 -41.93 7.90 20.86
CA LEU A 966 -43.40 7.95 20.92
C LEU A 966 -44.01 6.86 21.82
N ARG A 967 -43.43 5.66 21.83
CA ARG A 967 -43.86 4.58 22.75
C ARG A 967 -43.55 4.91 24.21
N THR A 968 -42.39 5.51 24.51
CA THR A 968 -42.09 5.94 25.89
C THR A 968 -42.99 7.10 26.34
N GLU A 969 -43.31 8.04 25.45
CA GLU A 969 -44.23 9.15 25.73
C GLU A 969 -45.66 8.65 25.94
N HIS A 970 -46.15 7.73 25.10
CA HIS A 970 -47.44 7.08 25.32
C HIS A 970 -47.48 6.32 26.65
N SER A 971 -46.39 5.64 27.05
CA SER A 971 -46.33 4.98 28.36
C SER A 971 -46.40 5.98 29.51
N LYS A 972 -45.58 7.04 29.48
CA LYS A 972 -45.61 8.13 30.48
C LYS A 972 -47.01 8.73 30.60
N LEU A 973 -47.62 9.10 29.47
CA LEU A 973 -48.96 9.67 29.43
C LEU A 973 -50.03 8.71 29.96
N THR A 974 -49.87 7.40 29.72
CA THR A 974 -50.76 6.36 30.30
C THR A 974 -50.64 6.29 31.82
N ASP A 975 -49.44 6.40 32.35
CA ASP A 975 -49.18 6.42 33.79
C ASP A 975 -49.59 7.75 34.45
N ASP A 976 -49.43 8.88 33.76
CA ASP A 976 -49.97 10.18 34.17
C ASP A 976 -51.50 10.17 34.22
N PHE A 977 -52.18 9.54 33.24
CA PHE A 977 -53.62 9.33 33.31
C PHE A 977 -54.01 8.44 34.51
N ARG A 978 -53.28 7.35 34.79
CA ARG A 978 -53.51 6.50 35.98
C ARG A 978 -53.35 7.31 37.28
N ASN A 979 -52.31 8.15 37.36
CA ASN A 979 -52.05 9.04 38.50
C ASN A 979 -53.15 10.10 38.65
N LEU A 980 -53.66 10.66 37.55
CA LEU A 980 -54.76 11.62 37.53
C LEU A 980 -56.08 10.99 38.01
N PHE A 981 -56.39 9.75 37.58
CA PHE A 981 -57.55 9.02 38.08
C PHE A 981 -57.40 8.68 39.57
N ALA A 982 -56.23 8.20 40.00
CA ALA A 982 -55.97 7.87 41.40
C ALA A 982 -56.04 9.09 42.33
N THR A 983 -55.58 10.27 41.88
CA THR A 983 -55.71 11.53 42.63
C THR A 983 -57.15 12.06 42.61
N SER A 984 -57.87 11.93 41.49
CA SER A 984 -59.29 12.27 41.39
C SER A 984 -60.16 11.46 42.37
N ASP A 985 -59.99 10.14 42.45
CA ASP A 985 -60.72 9.31 43.42
C ASP A 985 -60.28 9.56 44.88
N ARG A 986 -59.03 9.97 45.14
CA ARG A 986 -58.60 10.47 46.47
C ARG A 986 -59.37 11.74 46.86
N PHE A 987 -59.33 12.79 46.03
CA PHE A 987 -60.05 14.05 46.29
C PHE A 987 -61.57 13.83 46.43
N LYS A 988 -62.15 12.92 45.65
CA LYS A 988 -63.57 12.53 45.73
C LYS A 988 -63.92 11.83 47.04
N ASN A 989 -63.00 11.07 47.64
CA ASN A 989 -63.19 10.47 48.96
C ASN A 989 -62.91 11.47 50.09
N GLU A 990 -61.90 12.34 49.96
CA GLU A 990 -61.68 13.47 50.87
C GLU A 990 -62.90 14.40 50.92
N TYR A 991 -63.49 14.72 49.76
CA TYR A 991 -64.73 15.51 49.67
C TYR A 991 -65.90 14.85 50.40
N LYS A 992 -66.09 13.52 50.27
CA LYS A 992 -67.09 12.78 51.05
C LYS A 992 -66.82 12.89 52.56
N ASN A 993 -65.59 12.63 52.97
CA ASN A 993 -65.19 12.69 54.39
C ASN A 993 -65.44 14.08 54.99
N ILE A 994 -65.09 15.15 54.26
CA ILE A 994 -65.37 16.54 54.67
C ILE A 994 -66.88 16.81 54.71
N GLN A 995 -67.65 16.29 53.74
CA GLN A 995 -69.11 16.42 53.74
C GLN A 995 -69.76 15.67 54.91
N GLU A 996 -69.21 14.54 55.35
CA GLU A 996 -69.66 13.79 56.52
C GLU A 996 -69.27 14.47 57.83
N GLN A 997 -68.04 14.97 57.95
CA GLN A 997 -67.61 15.81 59.08
C GLN A 997 -68.50 17.06 59.21
N TYR A 998 -68.82 17.73 58.09
CA TYR A 998 -69.76 18.86 58.07
C TYR A 998 -71.17 18.47 58.55
N LYS A 999 -71.69 17.29 58.16
CA LYS A 999 -72.97 16.77 58.69
C LYS A 999 -72.89 16.53 60.20
N MET A 1000 -71.82 15.93 60.71
CA MET A 1000 -71.63 15.70 62.15
C MET A 1000 -71.56 17.01 62.94
N ILE A 1001 -70.69 17.94 62.54
CA ILE A 1001 -70.55 19.26 63.18
C ILE A 1001 -71.86 20.03 63.13
N ARG A 1002 -72.64 19.92 62.03
CA ARG A 1002 -73.96 20.56 61.93
C ARG A 1002 -74.97 19.96 62.91
N MET A 1003 -75.01 18.64 63.09
CA MET A 1003 -75.89 18.00 64.08
C MET A 1003 -75.47 18.34 65.52
N GLU A 1004 -74.17 18.36 65.80
CA GLU A 1004 -73.61 18.76 67.09
C GLU A 1004 -73.92 20.23 67.41
N ASN A 1005 -73.74 21.15 66.46
CA ASN A 1005 -74.12 22.56 66.62
C ASN A 1005 -75.63 22.73 66.86
N SER A 1006 -76.47 21.93 66.20
CA SER A 1006 -77.92 21.89 66.47
C SER A 1006 -78.24 21.39 67.88
N LYS A 1007 -77.57 20.33 68.36
CA LYS A 1007 -77.72 19.82 69.73
C LYS A 1007 -77.27 20.85 70.77
N LEU A 1008 -76.09 21.46 70.58
CA LEU A 1008 -75.55 22.49 71.47
C LEU A 1008 -76.43 23.74 71.53
N LYS A 1009 -77.06 24.14 70.41
CA LYS A 1009 -78.06 25.22 70.42
C LYS A 1009 -79.31 24.86 71.24
N LEU A 1010 -79.78 23.62 71.13
CA LEU A 1010 -80.94 23.14 71.89
C LEU A 1010 -80.63 23.16 73.40
N GLN A 1011 -79.49 22.60 73.79
CA GLN A 1011 -78.99 22.61 75.17
C GLN A 1011 -78.75 24.03 75.72
N ASN A 1012 -78.25 24.96 74.88
CA ASN A 1012 -78.07 26.36 75.29
C ASN A 1012 -79.42 27.08 75.49
N ASN A 1013 -80.44 26.77 74.68
CA ASN A 1013 -81.79 27.29 74.87
C ASN A 1013 -82.42 26.74 76.17
N GLU A 1014 -82.24 25.44 76.46
CA GLU A 1014 -82.68 24.80 77.71
C GLU A 1014 -82.04 25.49 78.93
N LEU A 1015 -80.71 25.60 78.95
CA LEU A 1015 -79.97 26.29 80.02
C LEU A 1015 -80.36 27.77 80.16
N THR A 1016 -80.65 28.47 79.06
CA THR A 1016 -81.14 29.85 79.08
C THR A 1016 -82.53 29.94 79.71
N GLY A 1017 -83.41 28.97 79.44
CA GLY A 1017 -84.72 28.86 80.07
C GLY A 1017 -84.65 28.58 81.58
N GLU A 1018 -83.77 27.65 81.98
CA GLU A 1018 -83.49 27.38 83.40
C GLU A 1018 -82.93 28.61 84.11
N LEU A 1019 -81.97 29.31 83.50
CA LEU A 1019 -81.41 30.56 84.03
C LEU A 1019 -82.48 31.64 84.20
N GLY A 1020 -83.40 31.77 83.24
CA GLY A 1020 -84.56 32.67 83.34
C GLY A 1020 -85.45 32.32 84.53
N SER A 1021 -85.83 31.04 84.65
CA SER A 1021 -86.63 30.54 85.78
C SER A 1021 -85.94 30.78 87.14
N LYS A 1022 -84.62 30.59 87.23
CA LYS A 1022 -83.84 30.86 88.44
C LYS A 1022 -83.74 32.34 88.77
N ASN A 1023 -83.60 33.20 87.76
CA ASN A 1023 -83.59 34.66 87.92
C ASN A 1023 -84.96 35.17 88.42
N ASP A 1024 -86.07 34.63 87.91
CA ASP A 1024 -87.41 34.99 88.40
C ASP A 1024 -87.70 34.43 89.81
N GLN A 1025 -87.21 33.22 90.15
CA GLN A 1025 -87.19 32.73 91.54
C GLN A 1025 -86.39 33.67 92.46
N MET A 1026 -85.25 34.19 92.00
CA MET A 1026 -84.42 35.13 92.77
C MET A 1026 -85.17 36.45 93.03
N LYS A 1027 -85.77 37.07 92.00
CA LYS A 1027 -86.60 38.29 92.15
C LYS A 1027 -87.77 38.09 93.11
N ILE A 1028 -88.43 36.93 93.09
CA ILE A 1028 -89.52 36.61 94.03
C ILE A 1028 -89.00 36.57 95.47
N LEU A 1029 -87.82 35.97 95.70
CA LEU A 1029 -87.17 35.93 97.01
C LEU A 1029 -86.69 37.31 97.46
N GLU A 1030 -86.13 38.13 96.57
CA GLU A 1030 -85.76 39.54 96.85
C GLU A 1030 -86.99 40.37 97.28
N ILE A 1031 -88.13 40.22 96.60
CA ILE A 1031 -89.39 40.89 96.96
C ILE A 1031 -89.93 40.41 98.33
N GLN A 1032 -89.79 39.12 98.66
CA GLN A 1032 -90.17 38.60 99.98
C GLN A 1032 -89.21 39.06 101.08
N TYR A 1033 -87.91 39.12 100.80
CA TYR A 1033 -86.90 39.65 101.70
C TYR A 1033 -87.15 41.14 102.00
N ALA A 1034 -87.37 41.97 100.98
CA ALA A 1034 -87.67 43.40 101.14
C ALA A 1034 -88.93 43.64 101.99
N LYS A 1035 -90.01 42.89 101.76
CA LYS A 1035 -91.24 42.95 102.57
C LYS A 1035 -90.99 42.53 104.04
N SER A 1036 -90.13 41.55 104.26
CA SER A 1036 -89.78 41.09 105.61
C SER A 1036 -88.90 42.10 106.34
N ALA A 1037 -87.91 42.69 105.65
CA ALA A 1037 -87.07 43.75 106.17
C ALA A 1037 -87.89 44.99 106.57
N GLN A 1038 -88.77 45.47 105.69
CA GLN A 1038 -89.68 46.59 105.98
C GLN A 1038 -90.60 46.31 107.18
N ARG A 1039 -91.06 45.07 107.35
CA ARG A 1039 -91.85 44.66 108.53
C ARG A 1039 -91.02 44.67 109.81
N CYS A 1040 -89.77 44.22 109.77
CA CYS A 1040 -88.84 44.28 110.90
C CYS A 1040 -88.48 45.74 111.27
N GLU A 1041 -88.29 46.61 110.28
CA GLU A 1041 -88.04 48.04 110.47
C GLU A 1041 -89.24 48.73 111.14
N MET A 1042 -90.46 48.52 110.63
CA MET A 1042 -91.69 49.06 111.25
C MET A 1042 -91.89 48.57 112.70
N LEU A 1043 -91.58 47.30 112.98
CA LEU A 1043 -91.62 46.75 114.34
C LEU A 1043 -90.53 47.34 115.26
N MET A 1044 -89.34 47.65 114.72
CA MET A 1044 -88.31 48.39 115.47
C MET A 1044 -88.80 49.79 115.83
N THR A 1045 -89.42 50.53 114.90
CA THR A 1045 -89.99 51.86 115.19
C THR A 1045 -91.04 51.78 116.30
N GLN A 1046 -92.04 50.90 116.16
CA GLN A 1046 -93.09 50.72 117.16
C GLN A 1046 -92.56 50.32 118.54
N ASN A 1047 -91.49 49.52 118.60
CA ASN A 1047 -90.86 49.13 119.86
C ASN A 1047 -90.07 50.29 120.50
N ILE A 1048 -89.43 51.15 119.69
CA ILE A 1048 -88.81 52.39 120.16
C ILE A 1048 -89.87 53.34 120.73
N ASP A 1049 -90.97 53.54 120.00
CA ASP A 1049 -92.08 54.39 120.42
C ASP A 1049 -92.66 53.92 121.77
N LEU A 1050 -93.01 52.63 121.88
CA LEU A 1050 -93.51 52.02 123.12
C LEU A 1050 -92.53 52.14 124.29
N ASP A 1051 -91.22 52.05 124.06
CA ASP A 1051 -90.22 52.20 125.12
C ASP A 1051 -90.00 53.68 125.52
N THR A 1052 -90.42 54.66 124.69
CA THR A 1052 -90.52 56.08 125.09
C THR A 1052 -91.81 56.40 125.85
N GLU A 1053 -92.95 55.83 125.44
CA GLU A 1053 -94.20 55.90 126.20
C GLU A 1053 -94.03 55.27 127.59
N ARG A 1054 -93.37 54.12 127.66
CA ARG A 1054 -93.03 53.44 128.92
C ARG A 1054 -92.12 54.27 129.82
N LYS A 1055 -91.11 54.96 129.28
CA LYS A 1055 -90.22 55.85 130.05
C LYS A 1055 -91.00 57.04 130.63
N THR A 1056 -91.76 57.74 129.79
CA THR A 1056 -92.56 58.90 130.24
C THR A 1056 -93.66 58.49 131.23
N LEU A 1057 -94.28 57.31 131.08
CA LEU A 1057 -95.21 56.77 132.06
C LEU A 1057 -94.52 56.45 133.41
N MET A 1058 -93.31 55.86 133.39
CA MET A 1058 -92.52 55.61 134.59
C MET A 1058 -92.09 56.92 135.29
N GLU A 1059 -91.74 57.97 134.54
CA GLU A 1059 -91.44 59.30 135.08
C GLU A 1059 -92.68 59.93 135.74
N ASN A 1060 -93.86 59.80 135.13
CA ASN A 1060 -95.13 60.26 135.70
C ASN A 1060 -95.49 59.50 136.98
N VAL A 1061 -95.35 58.16 137.00
CA VAL A 1061 -95.58 57.34 138.20
C VAL A 1061 -94.60 57.72 139.32
N SER A 1062 -93.33 57.99 138.98
CA SER A 1062 -92.32 58.42 139.95
C SER A 1062 -92.65 59.79 140.57
N HIS A 1063 -93.14 60.75 139.78
CA HIS A 1063 -93.66 62.02 140.30
C HIS A 1063 -94.87 61.83 141.22
N LEU A 1064 -95.83 60.98 140.82
CA LEU A 1064 -97.04 60.74 141.61
C LEU A 1064 -96.73 60.06 142.95
N LEU A 1065 -95.81 59.08 142.96
CA LEU A 1065 -95.32 58.44 144.19
C LEU A 1065 -94.63 59.43 145.14
N LYS A 1066 -93.92 60.43 144.58
CA LYS A 1066 -93.26 61.48 145.35
C LYS A 1066 -94.29 62.41 146.02
N GLN A 1067 -95.30 62.84 145.29
CA GLN A 1067 -96.43 63.63 145.82
C GLN A 1067 -97.20 62.86 146.90
N TYR A 1068 -97.42 61.54 146.72
CA TYR A 1068 -98.03 60.69 147.76
C TYR A 1068 -97.18 60.62 149.03
N HIS A 1069 -95.85 60.57 148.92
CA HIS A 1069 -94.95 60.57 150.09
C HIS A 1069 -94.96 61.91 150.83
N GLU A 1070 -94.94 63.04 150.11
CA GLU A 1070 -95.02 64.38 150.69
C GLU A 1070 -96.35 64.58 151.45
N LEU A 1071 -97.48 64.18 150.84
CA LEU A 1071 -98.81 64.28 151.46
C LEU A 1071 -98.99 63.34 152.68
N LEU A 1072 -98.42 62.13 152.61
CA LEU A 1072 -98.43 61.19 153.73
C LEU A 1072 -97.59 61.69 154.92
N THR A 1073 -96.47 62.39 154.64
CA THR A 1073 -95.59 62.94 155.67
C THR A 1073 -96.32 64.06 156.44
N LEU A 1074 -96.92 65.01 155.73
CA LEU A 1074 -97.78 66.06 156.31
C LEU A 1074 -98.90 65.48 157.20
N SER A 1075 -99.62 64.46 156.71
CA SER A 1075 -100.70 63.83 157.48
C SER A 1075 -100.22 63.10 158.76
N LEU A 1076 -98.98 62.60 158.76
CA LEU A 1076 -98.36 62.01 159.95
C LEU A 1076 -97.89 63.06 160.95
N GLU A 1077 -97.47 64.24 160.49
CA GLU A 1077 -97.08 65.37 161.34
C GLU A 1077 -98.30 66.03 162.01
N ASP A 1078 -99.38 66.29 161.27
CA ASP A 1078 -100.66 66.76 161.82
C ASP A 1078 -101.18 65.83 162.93
N LYS A 1079 -101.18 64.52 162.65
CA LYS A 1079 -101.65 63.50 163.61
C LYS A 1079 -100.81 63.46 164.88
N LYS A 1080 -99.52 63.81 164.80
CA LYS A 1080 -98.63 63.91 165.95
C LYS A 1080 -98.97 65.15 166.79
N HIS A 1081 -99.23 66.28 166.14
CA HIS A 1081 -99.64 67.53 166.78
C HIS A 1081 -100.91 67.37 167.63
N PHE A 1082 -101.97 66.75 167.08
CA PHE A 1082 -103.23 66.53 167.81
C PHE A 1082 -103.05 65.64 169.07
N HIS A 1083 -102.17 64.64 169.02
CA HIS A 1083 -101.94 63.74 170.15
C HIS A 1083 -101.13 64.41 171.27
N GLU A 1084 -100.30 65.40 170.95
CA GLU A 1084 -99.58 66.22 171.94
C GLU A 1084 -100.52 67.23 172.64
N GLU A 1085 -101.53 67.78 171.95
CA GLU A 1085 -102.61 68.54 172.58
C GLU A 1085 -103.49 67.68 173.53
N GLU A 1086 -103.94 66.51 173.07
CA GLU A 1086 -104.74 65.55 173.85
C GLU A 1086 -104.06 65.18 175.18
N LYS A 1087 -102.74 64.98 175.13
CA LYS A 1087 -101.90 64.72 176.32
C LYS A 1087 -101.88 65.92 177.28
N SER A 1088 -101.73 67.14 176.76
CA SER A 1088 -101.73 68.37 177.57
C SER A 1088 -103.05 68.56 178.34
N TYR A 1089 -104.18 68.34 177.68
CA TYR A 1089 -105.50 68.41 178.32
C TYR A 1089 -105.70 67.33 179.39
N THR A 1090 -105.24 66.10 179.16
CA THR A 1090 -105.36 65.02 180.15
C THR A 1090 -104.48 65.22 181.39
N GLU A 1091 -103.29 65.82 181.28
CA GLU A 1091 -102.48 66.20 182.44
C GLU A 1091 -103.10 67.36 183.26
N CYS A 1092 -103.82 68.27 182.62
CA CYS A 1092 -104.58 69.33 183.30
C CYS A 1092 -105.72 68.75 184.15
N VAL A 1093 -106.50 67.82 183.60
CA VAL A 1093 -107.60 67.12 184.30
C VAL A 1093 -107.08 66.30 185.49
N HIS A 1094 -105.93 65.63 185.37
CA HIS A 1094 -105.33 64.90 186.48
C HIS A 1094 -104.90 65.83 187.63
N ASN A 1095 -104.35 67.01 187.34
CA ASN A 1095 -104.01 67.98 188.38
C ASN A 1095 -105.26 68.53 189.10
N LEU A 1096 -106.34 68.80 188.39
CA LEU A 1096 -107.62 69.23 188.99
C LEU A 1096 -108.22 68.15 189.89
N ASN A 1097 -108.26 66.89 189.43
CA ASN A 1097 -108.70 65.77 190.27
C ASN A 1097 -107.82 65.60 191.52
N ARG A 1098 -106.50 65.76 191.40
CA ARG A 1098 -105.57 65.64 192.54
C ARG A 1098 -105.63 66.82 193.53
N GLN A 1099 -106.13 67.99 193.10
CA GLN A 1099 -106.48 69.08 194.02
C GLN A 1099 -107.81 68.82 194.72
N LYS A 1100 -108.81 68.30 194.00
CA LYS A 1100 -110.09 67.86 194.57
C LYS A 1100 -109.90 66.78 195.64
N GLU A 1101 -109.14 65.73 195.32
CA GLU A 1101 -108.86 64.60 196.22
C GLU A 1101 -108.20 65.07 197.54
N LYS A 1102 -107.24 66.02 197.47
CA LYS A 1102 -106.62 66.63 198.65
C LYS A 1102 -107.54 67.55 199.47
N LEU A 1103 -108.60 68.08 198.88
CA LEU A 1103 -109.66 68.79 199.62
C LEU A 1103 -110.60 67.77 200.29
N GLU A 1104 -110.96 66.70 199.58
CA GLU A 1104 -111.80 65.61 200.10
C GLU A 1104 -111.12 64.86 201.26
N GLU A 1105 -109.81 64.57 201.20
CA GLU A 1105 -109.04 64.01 202.32
C GLU A 1105 -109.07 64.94 203.55
N LYS A 1106 -108.80 66.24 203.38
CA LYS A 1106 -108.82 67.22 204.49
C LYS A 1106 -110.20 67.42 205.11
N ILE A 1107 -111.27 67.23 204.33
CA ILE A 1107 -112.65 67.24 204.85
C ILE A 1107 -112.93 65.93 205.62
N MET A 1108 -112.54 64.78 205.08
CA MET A 1108 -112.77 63.47 205.71
C MET A 1108 -111.98 63.23 207.00
N GLU A 1109 -110.77 63.78 207.16
CA GLU A 1109 -109.95 63.49 208.33
C GLU A 1109 -110.42 64.19 209.63
N LEU A 1110 -110.96 65.39 209.56
CA LEU A 1110 -111.41 66.12 210.78
C LEU A 1110 -112.90 65.99 211.08
N PHE A 1111 -113.72 65.54 210.12
CA PHE A 1111 -115.01 64.90 210.43
C PHE A 1111 -114.87 63.58 211.21
N LYS A 1112 -113.64 63.12 211.50
CA LYS A 1112 -113.33 61.93 212.30
C LYS A 1112 -113.14 62.21 213.80
N LYS A 1113 -113.18 63.48 214.25
CA LYS A 1113 -112.95 63.85 215.67
C LYS A 1113 -113.87 64.93 216.28
N SER A 1114 -115.03 65.22 215.68
CA SER A 1114 -116.14 65.85 216.42
C SER A 1114 -117.50 65.31 215.99
N GLU A 1115 -117.97 64.31 216.75
CA GLU A 1115 -119.33 63.75 216.76
C GLU A 1115 -119.88 63.14 215.46
N ALA A 1116 -121.12 62.67 215.53
CA ALA A 1116 -121.78 61.79 214.58
C ALA A 1116 -123.08 62.43 214.03
N VAL A 1117 -123.82 61.65 213.23
CA VAL A 1117 -125.16 61.99 212.70
C VAL A 1117 -125.16 63.13 211.66
N ALA A 1118 -124.96 62.74 210.41
CA ALA A 1118 -125.74 63.18 209.24
C ALA A 1118 -126.36 64.62 209.34
N PRO A 1119 -127.60 64.85 209.82
CA PRO A 1119 -128.83 64.24 209.34
C PRO A 1119 -129.09 64.59 207.86
N LYS A 1120 -129.58 65.80 207.60
CA LYS A 1120 -130.47 66.19 206.50
C LYS A 1120 -130.71 67.72 206.57
N LYS A 1121 -131.68 68.16 205.76
CA LYS A 1121 -132.46 69.41 205.75
C LYS A 1121 -131.89 70.44 204.79
N TYR A 1122 -132.80 70.91 203.94
CA TYR A 1122 -132.61 71.85 202.85
C TYR A 1122 -131.81 71.29 201.67
#